data_AF-A0ABD2UKQ5-F1
#
_entry.id   AF-A0ABD2UKQ5-F1
#
_cell.length_a   1.000
_cell.length_b   1.000
_cell.length_c   1.000
_cell.angle_alpha   90.00
_cell.angle_beta   90.00
_cell.angle_gamma   90.00
#
_symmetry.space_group_name_H-M   'P 1'
#
loop_
_entity.id
_entity.type
_entity.pdbx_description
1 polymer ?
#
loop_
_entity_poly.entity_id
_entity_poly.type
_entity_poly.pdbx_seq_one_letter_code
_entity_poly.pdbx_strand_id
1 'polypeptide(L)'
;MTNFVETFLNSIHILPSRKRQITILKDVSGMIKPSRMTLLLGPPSSGKTTLLLALAGKLDPTLKVTGNVTYNGHELHEFVPQKTAVYISQYDLHIGEMTVRETLEFSARCQGVGPRYEMLAELSRREKAANIKPDHDVDIYMKASVTKGQEANVVTDYVLKILGLDVCADTMVGDEMLRGISGGQKKRVTTGEMLVGPSKALFMDEISTGLDSSTTFSIVNSLRQSVQLLKGTAVISLLQPAPETYNLFDDIILLSDGRIVYQGPREAVLDFFESMGFKCPERKGVADFLQEVTSKKDQQQYWAKRDEPYRFITSKEFSEAYQSFHVGKKLANELATPYDKTKSHPAALSTQKYGIGTKQMLKVCAEREFLLMKRNSFVYIFKLFQLVVMALIMMTVFFRTEMPRDNMDDGGMYAGALFFVVVVIMFNGMAEINLTILKLPVYFKQRDLLFYPSWAYALPTWILKIPITFIEVGLWTFLTYYVMGFDPNVSRLFKQFLLLVLVHQMASGLFRFIGAAGRTMGVATTFGAFALVLQFALSGFVLSRNDVKKWWIWGYWISPLMYSVNSILVNEFDGKKWEHIAPNGAEPLGHAVVRSRGFFPDAYWYWIGVVALIGFIIIFNLCYSIGLAYLNPFGKPQVMISEDDENVRLIEESETEGEKKKGMVLPFEPHSITFDNVVYSVDMPQEIKDQGSTEDRLVLLKGVSGAFRPGVLTALMGVSGAGKTTLMDVLAGRKTGGYIDGDIKISGYPKKQETFARISGYCEQNDIHSPYITVYESLVYSAWLRLPQDVDKNNRKMFVEEVMELVELTPLRSALVGLPGVNGLSTEQRKRLTIAVELVANPSIIFMDEPTSGLDARAAAIVMRAVRNTVDTGRTVVCTIHQPSINIFEAFDELFLMKRGGQEIYVGPLGRYSCHLIKYFESLPGVSKIKEAYNPATWMLEVTAASQEMTLGVDFADLYKKSDLYKRNKALITELSTPRPGTKDLHFETQFSQPFWTQCMACLWKQHLSYWRNPSYTAVRFIFTVILALVFGTLFWDLGRRVSRSQDLLNAMGSMYAATLFLGVQNCSSVQPVVAVERTVFYRERAAGMYSALPYAFGQVIVEIPYVFVQAAFYGIIVYAMIGFEWTVAKFFWYLFIMYFTLLYFTFYGMMTVAISPNQNVASIVAAFFYAVWNLFSGFIVPRPRIPIWWRWYYWLCPVAWTLYGLVASQFGDLQTRVSNDENVEQFLGHYFGFEHDFL
;
A
#
# COMPACT_ATOMS: atom_id res chain seq x y z
N MET A 1 19.12 -13.71 0.76
CA MET A 1 18.89 -15.05 0.14
C MET A 1 18.40 -16.11 1.11
N THR A 2 19.00 -16.24 2.30
CA THR A 2 18.71 -17.30 3.29
C THR A 2 17.22 -17.45 3.56
N ASN A 3 16.48 -16.42 3.99
CA ASN A 3 15.06 -16.61 4.33
C ASN A 3 14.14 -17.11 3.20
N PHE A 4 14.29 -16.69 1.94
CA PHE A 4 13.39 -17.15 0.86
C PHE A 4 13.75 -18.54 0.37
N VAL A 5 15.05 -18.79 0.13
CA VAL A 5 15.54 -20.11 -0.28
C VAL A 5 15.34 -21.12 0.86
N GLU A 6 15.58 -20.73 2.11
CA GLU A 6 15.29 -21.54 3.30
C GLU A 6 13.80 -21.73 3.51
N THR A 7 12.94 -20.74 3.23
CA THR A 7 11.47 -20.95 3.28
C THR A 7 11.00 -21.89 2.17
N PHE A 8 11.55 -21.76 0.95
CA PHE A 8 11.26 -22.65 -0.16
C PHE A 8 11.76 -24.07 0.13
N LEU A 9 13.02 -24.24 0.54
CA LEU A 9 13.65 -25.49 0.96
C LEU A 9 12.97 -26.12 2.20
N ASN A 10 12.53 -25.31 3.17
CA ASN A 10 11.70 -25.76 4.30
C ASN A 10 10.33 -26.23 3.81
N SER A 11 9.72 -25.54 2.83
CA SER A 11 8.41 -25.94 2.29
C SER A 11 8.47 -27.25 1.52
N ILE A 12 9.62 -27.54 0.90
CA ILE A 12 9.92 -28.84 0.26
C ILE A 12 10.68 -29.80 1.19
N HIS A 13 10.74 -29.53 2.49
CA HIS A 13 11.29 -30.40 3.55
C HIS A 13 12.79 -30.78 3.40
N ILE A 14 13.58 -30.00 2.67
CA ILE A 14 15.02 -30.24 2.47
C ILE A 14 15.86 -29.69 3.64
N LEU A 15 15.43 -28.59 4.26
CA LEU A 15 16.08 -28.01 5.44
C LEU A 15 15.20 -28.17 6.69
N PRO A 16 15.80 -28.41 7.88
CA PRO A 16 15.07 -28.38 9.13
C PRO A 16 14.67 -26.95 9.49
N SER A 17 13.38 -26.76 9.80
CA SER A 17 12.83 -25.46 10.18
C SER A 17 13.46 -24.95 11.49
N ARG A 18 14.19 -23.83 11.43
CA ARG A 18 14.67 -23.09 12.63
C ARG A 18 13.58 -22.25 13.32
N LYS A 19 12.30 -22.46 12.99
CA LYS A 19 11.21 -21.65 13.55
C LYS A 19 11.00 -21.98 15.04
N ARG A 20 11.27 -21.01 15.92
CA ARG A 20 10.98 -21.11 17.37
C ARG A 20 9.46 -21.07 17.56
N GLN A 21 8.90 -22.01 18.31
CA GLN A 21 7.50 -21.95 18.72
C GLN A 21 7.36 -20.92 19.84
N ILE A 22 6.54 -19.88 19.62
CA ILE A 22 6.25 -18.84 20.60
C ILE A 22 4.79 -19.00 21.02
N THR A 23 4.54 -19.05 22.32
CA THR A 23 3.19 -19.09 22.87
C THR A 23 2.70 -17.65 23.06
N ILE A 24 1.70 -17.24 22.27
CA ILE A 24 1.16 -15.87 22.27
C ILE A 24 0.23 -15.63 23.46
N LEU A 25 -0.69 -16.55 23.73
CA LEU A 25 -1.62 -16.51 24.86
C LEU A 25 -1.38 -17.73 25.77
N LYS A 26 -1.31 -17.50 27.09
CA LYS A 26 -0.92 -18.49 28.10
C LYS A 26 -2.03 -18.62 29.14
N ASP A 27 -2.69 -19.77 29.18
CA ASP A 27 -3.72 -20.14 30.17
C ASP A 27 -4.83 -19.09 30.38
N VAL A 28 -5.32 -18.52 29.27
CA VAL A 28 -6.32 -17.45 29.29
C VAL A 28 -7.72 -18.04 29.50
N SER A 29 -8.37 -17.68 30.60
CA SER A 29 -9.76 -18.07 30.93
C SER A 29 -10.59 -16.83 31.26
N GLY A 30 -11.82 -16.75 30.74
CA GLY A 30 -12.66 -15.57 30.93
C GLY A 30 -14.10 -15.74 30.45
N MET A 31 -14.97 -14.84 30.91
CA MET A 31 -16.39 -14.77 30.53
C MET A 31 -16.79 -13.33 30.18
N ILE A 32 -17.49 -13.13 29.06
CA ILE A 32 -18.04 -11.83 28.65
C ILE A 32 -19.56 -11.91 28.78
N LYS A 33 -20.14 -11.00 29.56
CA LYS A 33 -21.57 -11.01 29.90
C LYS A 33 -22.39 -10.21 28.87
N PRO A 34 -23.65 -10.62 28.59
CA PRO A 34 -24.50 -9.92 27.63
C PRO A 34 -24.91 -8.52 28.12
N SER A 35 -25.20 -7.60 27.20
CA SER A 35 -25.65 -6.22 27.50
C SER A 35 -24.64 -5.39 28.30
N ARG A 36 -23.36 -5.75 28.23
CA ARG A 36 -22.26 -5.02 28.87
C ARG A 36 -21.19 -4.64 27.85
N MET A 37 -20.50 -3.55 28.16
CA MET A 37 -19.36 -3.07 27.40
C MET A 37 -18.07 -3.32 28.20
N THR A 38 -17.19 -4.15 27.64
CA THR A 38 -15.93 -4.55 28.26
C THR A 38 -14.76 -3.84 27.59
N LEU A 39 -13.90 -3.21 28.38
CA LEU A 39 -12.67 -2.59 27.93
C LEU A 39 -11.52 -3.62 27.95
N LEU A 40 -10.87 -3.85 26.81
CA LEU A 40 -9.65 -4.66 26.73
C LEU A 40 -8.43 -3.72 26.77
N LEU A 41 -7.68 -3.76 27.86
CA LEU A 41 -6.41 -3.04 28.03
C LEU A 41 -5.24 -4.02 28.00
N GLY A 42 -4.10 -3.54 27.53
CA GLY A 42 -2.84 -4.27 27.58
C GLY A 42 -1.78 -3.61 26.72
N PRO A 43 -0.49 -3.72 27.07
CA PRO A 43 0.58 -3.13 26.28
C PRO A 43 0.60 -3.71 24.84
N PRO A 44 1.31 -3.06 23.89
CA PRO A 44 1.60 -3.64 22.59
C PRO A 44 2.17 -5.06 22.70
N SER A 45 1.83 -5.92 21.74
CA SER A 45 2.30 -7.32 21.70
C SER A 45 1.85 -8.23 22.87
N SER A 46 0.97 -7.77 23.76
CA SER A 46 0.40 -8.60 24.84
C SER A 46 -0.56 -9.70 24.37
N GLY A 47 -0.98 -9.68 23.10
CA GLY A 47 -1.90 -10.67 22.51
C GLY A 47 -3.36 -10.22 22.36
N LYS A 48 -3.66 -8.92 22.50
CA LYS A 48 -5.03 -8.36 22.40
C LYS A 48 -5.74 -8.76 21.11
N THR A 49 -5.14 -8.48 19.96
CA THR A 49 -5.68 -8.82 18.64
C THR A 49 -5.90 -10.32 18.50
N THR A 50 -4.95 -11.14 18.95
CA THR A 50 -5.08 -12.61 18.93
C THR A 50 -6.26 -13.08 19.76
N LEU A 51 -6.48 -12.49 20.93
CA LEU A 51 -7.63 -12.80 21.79
C LEU A 51 -8.96 -12.40 21.12
N LEU A 52 -9.05 -11.19 20.55
CA LEU A 52 -10.25 -10.74 19.84
C LEU A 52 -10.56 -11.61 18.61
N LEU A 53 -9.54 -11.99 17.84
CA LEU A 53 -9.69 -12.89 16.70
C LEU A 53 -10.11 -14.29 17.13
N ALA A 54 -9.60 -14.80 18.25
CA ALA A 54 -10.04 -16.07 18.83
C ALA A 54 -11.53 -16.02 19.18
N LEU A 55 -11.95 -14.96 19.89
CA LEU A 55 -13.34 -14.77 20.31
C LEU A 55 -14.28 -14.59 19.11
N ALA A 56 -13.85 -13.91 18.05
CA ALA A 56 -14.63 -13.72 16.83
C ALA A 56 -14.68 -14.95 15.91
N GLY A 57 -14.00 -16.06 16.26
CA GLY A 57 -13.90 -17.26 15.41
C GLY A 57 -13.12 -17.01 14.10
N LYS A 58 -12.14 -16.11 14.16
CA LYS A 58 -11.30 -15.68 13.02
C LYS A 58 -9.81 -15.95 13.22
N LEU A 59 -9.47 -16.77 14.21
CA LEU A 59 -8.09 -17.14 14.45
C LEU A 59 -7.52 -17.85 13.22
N ASP A 60 -6.24 -17.61 12.95
CA ASP A 60 -5.55 -18.23 11.83
C ASP A 60 -5.46 -19.76 12.01
N PRO A 61 -5.85 -20.56 11.01
CA PRO A 61 -5.80 -22.03 11.10
C PRO A 61 -4.39 -22.58 11.31
N THR A 62 -3.34 -21.81 11.00
CA THR A 62 -1.94 -22.22 11.22
C THR A 62 -1.51 -22.11 12.69
N LEU A 63 -2.25 -21.39 13.52
CA LEU A 63 -2.00 -21.29 14.95
C LEU A 63 -2.59 -22.51 15.67
N LYS A 64 -1.82 -23.10 16.58
CA LYS A 64 -2.32 -24.16 17.45
C LYS A 64 -3.10 -23.55 18.60
N VAL A 65 -4.32 -24.04 18.81
CA VAL A 65 -5.20 -23.64 19.91
C VAL A 65 -5.43 -24.83 20.82
N THR A 66 -5.28 -24.60 22.12
CA THR A 66 -5.63 -25.53 23.19
C THR A 66 -6.69 -24.85 24.06
N GLY A 67 -7.89 -25.43 24.15
CA GLY A 67 -9.04 -24.85 24.85
C GLY A 67 -10.23 -24.56 23.92
N ASN A 68 -11.37 -24.18 24.51
CA ASN A 68 -12.64 -24.03 23.79
C ASN A 68 -13.22 -22.63 24.00
N VAL A 69 -13.83 -22.07 22.94
CA VAL A 69 -14.62 -20.83 23.00
C VAL A 69 -16.08 -21.19 22.76
N THR A 70 -16.99 -20.72 23.62
CA THR A 70 -18.43 -20.98 23.51
C THR A 70 -19.24 -19.69 23.59
N TYR A 71 -20.35 -19.64 22.87
CA TYR A 71 -21.33 -18.55 22.87
C TYR A 71 -22.63 -19.09 23.44
N ASN A 72 -23.06 -18.62 24.62
CA ASN A 72 -24.22 -19.16 25.32
C ASN A 72 -24.18 -20.71 25.45
N GLY A 73 -22.98 -21.27 25.70
CA GLY A 73 -22.76 -22.71 25.77
C GLY A 73 -22.67 -23.46 24.43
N HIS A 74 -22.91 -22.80 23.30
CA HIS A 74 -22.73 -23.39 21.96
C HIS A 74 -21.28 -23.24 21.50
N GLU A 75 -20.70 -24.30 20.95
CA GLU A 75 -19.36 -24.23 20.37
C GLU A 75 -19.35 -23.49 19.03
N LEU A 76 -18.19 -22.93 18.64
CA LEU A 76 -18.04 -22.14 17.41
C LEU A 76 -18.40 -22.91 16.12
N HIS A 77 -18.43 -24.24 16.16
CA HIS A 77 -18.79 -25.08 15.01
C HIS A 77 -20.32 -25.28 14.87
N GLU A 78 -21.12 -24.95 15.90
CA GLU A 78 -22.59 -25.10 15.89
C GLU A 78 -23.31 -23.97 15.13
N PHE A 79 -22.63 -22.86 14.84
CA PHE A 79 -23.18 -21.68 14.15
C PHE A 79 -22.11 -21.02 13.26
N VAL A 80 -22.40 -19.86 12.65
CA VAL A 80 -21.43 -19.08 11.88
C VAL A 80 -20.93 -17.89 12.72
N PRO A 81 -19.72 -17.97 13.32
CA PRO A 81 -19.21 -16.92 14.19
C PRO A 81 -19.08 -15.58 13.46
N GLN A 82 -18.61 -15.56 12.22
CA GLN A 82 -18.34 -14.34 11.46
C GLN A 82 -19.62 -13.56 11.07
N LYS A 83 -20.80 -14.17 11.21
CA LYS A 83 -22.11 -13.52 11.03
C LYS A 83 -22.79 -13.15 12.35
N THR A 84 -22.38 -13.77 13.45
CA THR A 84 -22.92 -13.53 14.79
C THR A 84 -22.11 -12.45 15.52
N ALA A 85 -20.80 -12.50 15.31
CA ALA A 85 -19.80 -11.60 15.84
C ALA A 85 -19.16 -10.79 14.71
N VAL A 86 -18.97 -9.50 14.96
CA VAL A 86 -18.25 -8.59 14.08
C VAL A 86 -16.88 -8.30 14.70
N TYR A 87 -15.84 -8.44 13.88
CA TYR A 87 -14.50 -7.99 14.22
C TYR A 87 -14.16 -6.74 13.42
N ILE A 88 -13.85 -5.66 14.12
CA ILE A 88 -13.39 -4.40 13.54
C ILE A 88 -11.88 -4.35 13.67
N SER A 89 -11.22 -4.43 12.51
CA SER A 89 -9.76 -4.48 12.38
C SER A 89 -9.11 -3.15 12.72
N GLN A 90 -7.87 -3.21 13.19
CA GLN A 90 -7.01 -2.03 13.33
C GLN A 90 -6.71 -1.37 11.97
N TYR A 91 -6.63 -2.16 10.89
CA TYR A 91 -6.26 -1.71 9.55
C TYR A 91 -7.45 -1.17 8.73
N ASP A 92 -7.27 0.03 8.19
CA ASP A 92 -8.27 0.75 7.38
C ASP A 92 -8.18 0.41 5.89
N LEU A 93 -8.65 -0.80 5.53
CA LEU A 93 -8.67 -1.29 4.14
C LEU A 93 -10.01 -0.97 3.47
N HIS A 94 -9.99 -0.02 2.53
CA HIS A 94 -11.16 0.45 1.77
C HIS A 94 -10.82 0.67 0.30
N ILE A 95 -11.83 0.69 -0.57
CA ILE A 95 -11.68 1.08 -1.97
C ILE A 95 -11.64 2.61 -2.02
N GLY A 96 -10.51 3.19 -2.42
CA GLY A 96 -10.30 4.65 -2.41
C GLY A 96 -11.25 5.39 -3.34
N GLU A 97 -11.72 4.73 -4.41
CA GLU A 97 -12.64 5.27 -5.40
C GLU A 97 -14.12 5.26 -4.97
N MET A 98 -14.48 4.79 -3.78
CA MET A 98 -15.85 4.85 -3.25
C MET A 98 -16.01 6.03 -2.28
N THR A 99 -17.23 6.57 -2.14
CA THR A 99 -17.54 7.53 -1.08
C THR A 99 -17.75 6.81 0.24
N VAL A 100 -17.75 7.58 1.34
CA VAL A 100 -18.05 7.05 2.67
C VAL A 100 -19.44 6.39 2.70
N ARG A 101 -20.46 7.08 2.17
CA ARG A 101 -21.83 6.59 2.08
C ARG A 101 -21.92 5.31 1.26
N GLU A 102 -21.35 5.29 0.07
CA GLU A 102 -21.39 4.12 -0.82
C GLU A 102 -20.73 2.89 -0.18
N THR A 103 -19.66 3.11 0.59
CA THR A 103 -18.96 2.03 1.31
C THR A 103 -19.86 1.40 2.37
N LEU A 104 -20.54 2.24 3.17
CA LEU A 104 -21.47 1.77 4.20
C LEU A 104 -22.72 1.13 3.59
N GLU A 105 -23.30 1.73 2.54
CA GLU A 105 -24.47 1.18 1.84
C GLU A 105 -24.17 -0.18 1.21
N PHE A 106 -22.99 -0.32 0.57
CA PHE A 106 -22.56 -1.60 0.00
C PHE A 106 -22.46 -2.67 1.10
N SER A 107 -21.87 -2.33 2.24
CA SER A 107 -21.77 -3.23 3.38
C SER A 107 -23.14 -3.59 3.96
N ALA A 108 -24.01 -2.61 4.20
CA ALA A 108 -25.37 -2.81 4.70
C ALA A 108 -26.17 -3.76 3.80
N ARG A 109 -26.07 -3.56 2.48
CA ARG A 109 -26.73 -4.41 1.48
C ARG A 109 -26.19 -5.83 1.45
N CYS A 110 -24.89 -6.04 1.62
CA CYS A 110 -24.29 -7.38 1.65
C CYS A 110 -24.60 -8.13 2.96
N GLN A 111 -24.55 -7.42 4.08
CA GLN A 111 -24.78 -8.01 5.40
C GLN A 111 -26.25 -8.33 5.66
N GLY A 112 -27.16 -7.56 5.05
CA GLY A 112 -28.61 -7.69 5.21
C GLY A 112 -29.10 -7.16 6.56
N VAL A 113 -30.42 -7.05 6.71
CA VAL A 113 -31.06 -6.50 7.93
C VAL A 113 -31.16 -7.56 9.06
N GLY A 114 -30.82 -8.82 8.76
CA GLY A 114 -30.89 -9.95 9.69
C GLY A 114 -32.32 -10.27 10.19
N PRO A 115 -32.47 -11.09 11.24
CA PRO A 115 -33.78 -11.47 11.79
C PRO A 115 -34.53 -10.31 12.46
N ARG A 116 -33.91 -9.12 12.59
CA ARG A 116 -34.60 -7.90 13.07
C ARG A 116 -35.74 -7.51 12.16
N TYR A 117 -35.56 -7.63 10.83
CA TYR A 117 -36.63 -7.31 9.88
C TYR A 117 -37.83 -8.22 10.09
N GLU A 118 -37.62 -9.53 10.20
CA GLU A 118 -38.71 -10.49 10.41
C GLU A 118 -39.44 -10.24 11.74
N MET A 119 -38.70 -9.93 12.82
CA MET A 119 -39.31 -9.57 14.10
C MET A 119 -40.07 -8.24 14.04
N LEU A 120 -39.52 -7.20 13.40
CA LEU A 120 -40.17 -5.88 13.31
C LEU A 120 -41.37 -5.91 12.34
N ALA A 121 -41.28 -6.68 11.25
CA ALA A 121 -42.39 -6.92 10.33
C ALA A 121 -43.52 -7.73 11.00
N GLU A 122 -43.18 -8.77 11.78
CA GLU A 122 -44.14 -9.54 12.55
C GLU A 122 -44.75 -8.71 13.70
N LEU A 123 -43.95 -7.88 14.37
CA LEU A 123 -44.42 -6.97 15.41
C LEU A 123 -45.37 -5.92 14.82
N SER A 124 -45.02 -5.29 13.71
CA SER A 124 -45.91 -4.36 12.98
C SER A 124 -47.20 -5.05 12.51
N ARG A 125 -47.12 -6.31 12.07
CA ARG A 125 -48.30 -7.12 11.72
C ARG A 125 -49.19 -7.37 12.94
N ARG A 126 -48.61 -7.71 14.09
CA ARG A 126 -49.32 -7.94 15.36
C ARG A 126 -49.91 -6.66 15.92
N GLU A 127 -49.19 -5.53 15.87
CA GLU A 127 -49.68 -4.22 16.28
C GLU A 127 -50.87 -3.77 15.42
N LYS A 128 -50.80 -3.97 14.10
CA LYS A 128 -51.95 -3.75 13.19
C LYS A 128 -53.12 -4.67 13.50
N ALA A 129 -52.87 -5.95 13.78
CA ALA A 129 -53.93 -6.91 14.15
C ALA A 129 -54.56 -6.59 15.52
N ALA A 130 -53.76 -6.05 16.45
CA ALA A 130 -54.19 -5.67 17.79
C ALA A 130 -54.66 -4.20 17.90
N ASN A 131 -54.69 -3.45 16.79
CA ASN A 131 -55.08 -2.04 16.74
C ASN A 131 -54.28 -1.11 17.68
N ILE A 132 -53.01 -1.44 17.92
CA ILE A 132 -52.10 -0.65 18.74
C ILE A 132 -51.49 0.45 17.85
N LYS A 133 -51.62 1.72 18.26
CA LYS A 133 -50.92 2.83 17.60
C LYS A 133 -49.54 3.01 18.26
N PRO A 134 -48.43 2.76 17.53
CA PRO A 134 -47.09 3.04 18.05
C PRO A 134 -46.83 4.55 18.08
N ASP A 135 -45.80 4.95 18.81
CA ASP A 135 -45.24 6.31 18.77
C ASP A 135 -44.91 6.73 17.34
N HIS A 136 -45.23 7.97 16.96
CA HIS A 136 -45.15 8.45 15.57
C HIS A 136 -43.73 8.39 14.99
N ASP A 137 -42.70 8.69 15.78
CA ASP A 137 -41.32 8.70 15.31
C ASP A 137 -40.77 7.27 15.19
N VAL A 138 -41.18 6.39 16.11
CA VAL A 138 -40.88 4.96 16.06
C VAL A 138 -41.61 4.28 14.91
N ASP A 139 -42.86 4.66 14.63
CA ASP A 139 -43.69 4.16 13.54
C ASP A 139 -43.16 4.60 12.16
N ILE A 140 -42.65 5.84 12.03
CA ILE A 140 -41.93 6.28 10.82
C ILE A 140 -40.65 5.47 10.62
N TYR A 141 -39.83 5.31 11.67
CA TYR A 141 -38.60 4.51 11.58
C TYR A 141 -38.93 3.05 11.22
N MET A 142 -39.94 2.46 11.85
CA MET A 142 -40.47 1.12 11.56
C MET A 142 -40.98 0.99 10.13
N LYS A 143 -41.81 1.92 9.65
CA LYS A 143 -42.35 1.89 8.28
C LYS A 143 -41.29 2.15 7.21
N ALA A 144 -40.32 3.02 7.48
CA ALA A 144 -39.18 3.28 6.60
C ALA A 144 -38.25 2.07 6.52
N SER A 145 -38.03 1.36 7.63
CA SER A 145 -37.26 0.10 7.69
C SER A 145 -38.01 -1.13 7.18
N VAL A 146 -39.33 -1.01 6.89
CA VAL A 146 -40.17 -2.08 6.31
C VAL A 146 -40.43 -1.87 4.80
N THR A 147 -40.10 -0.71 4.24
CA THR A 147 -40.33 -0.39 2.82
C THR A 147 -39.22 -0.96 1.92
N LYS A 148 -39.56 -1.97 1.11
CA LYS A 148 -38.64 -2.67 0.18
C LYS A 148 -37.78 -1.69 -0.62
N GLY A 149 -36.48 -1.68 -0.35
CA GLY A 149 -35.46 -0.94 -1.11
C GLY A 149 -34.84 0.27 -0.39
N GLN A 150 -35.44 0.77 0.69
CA GLN A 150 -34.90 1.90 1.48
C GLN A 150 -34.29 1.48 2.85
N GLU A 151 -34.44 0.20 3.23
CA GLU A 151 -34.06 -0.35 4.54
C GLU A 151 -32.55 -0.18 4.85
N ALA A 152 -31.69 -0.40 3.86
CA ALA A 152 -30.23 -0.27 4.01
C ALA A 152 -29.78 1.20 4.13
N ASN A 153 -30.53 2.14 3.53
CA ASN A 153 -30.18 3.56 3.52
C ASN A 153 -30.46 4.19 4.90
N VAL A 154 -31.58 3.82 5.55
CA VAL A 154 -31.91 4.33 6.89
C VAL A 154 -30.88 3.90 7.94
N VAL A 155 -30.47 2.63 7.93
CA VAL A 155 -29.41 2.15 8.84
C VAL A 155 -28.08 2.83 8.54
N THR A 156 -27.75 3.02 7.27
CA THR A 156 -26.54 3.73 6.86
C THR A 156 -26.56 5.18 7.33
N ASP A 157 -27.66 5.91 7.14
CA ASP A 157 -27.82 7.29 7.60
C ASP A 157 -27.71 7.41 9.12
N TYR A 158 -28.29 6.46 9.85
CA TYR A 158 -28.18 6.39 11.30
C TYR A 158 -26.73 6.18 11.74
N VAL A 159 -26.01 5.24 11.13
CA VAL A 159 -24.60 4.97 11.45
C VAL A 159 -23.69 6.14 11.05
N LEU A 160 -23.95 6.78 9.90
CA LEU A 160 -23.24 8.00 9.47
C LEU A 160 -23.37 9.11 10.51
N LYS A 161 -24.58 9.34 11.05
CA LYS A 161 -24.82 10.34 12.10
C LYS A 161 -24.15 9.96 13.43
N ILE A 162 -24.29 8.70 13.88
CA ILE A 162 -23.65 8.24 15.12
C ILE A 162 -22.13 8.43 15.09
N LEU A 163 -21.50 8.14 13.95
CA LEU A 163 -20.06 8.23 13.81
C LEU A 163 -19.59 9.63 13.38
N GLY A 164 -20.49 10.61 13.23
CA GLY A 164 -20.16 11.97 12.78
C GLY A 164 -19.49 12.00 11.39
N LEU A 165 -19.97 11.14 10.49
CA LEU A 165 -19.52 10.98 9.10
C LEU A 165 -20.48 11.65 8.11
N ASP A 166 -21.56 12.27 8.58
CA ASP A 166 -22.56 12.96 7.77
C ASP A 166 -21.97 14.09 6.92
N VAL A 167 -21.04 14.87 7.49
CA VAL A 167 -20.36 15.98 6.80
C VAL A 167 -19.50 15.49 5.62
N CYS A 168 -18.93 14.28 5.71
CA CYS A 168 -18.07 13.70 4.66
C CYS A 168 -18.70 12.49 3.96
N ALA A 169 -20.02 12.29 4.09
CA ALA A 169 -20.72 11.12 3.58
C ALA A 169 -20.50 10.93 2.06
N ASP A 170 -20.52 12.04 1.31
CA ASP A 170 -20.38 12.03 -0.15
C ASP A 170 -18.94 12.34 -0.60
N THR A 171 -17.99 12.41 0.33
CA THR A 171 -16.56 12.55 0.03
C THR A 171 -15.93 11.18 -0.25
N MET A 172 -14.97 11.16 -1.19
CA MET A 172 -14.20 9.98 -1.54
C MET A 172 -13.34 9.51 -0.37
N VAL A 173 -13.27 8.20 -0.12
CA VAL A 173 -12.43 7.64 0.94
C VAL A 173 -10.94 7.91 0.66
N GLY A 174 -10.51 7.80 -0.59
CA GLY A 174 -9.14 8.06 -1.02
C GLY A 174 -8.13 6.98 -0.62
N ASP A 175 -6.95 7.08 -1.23
CA ASP A 175 -5.79 6.21 -1.03
C ASP A 175 -4.49 7.05 -0.92
N GLU A 176 -3.31 6.43 -1.06
CA GLU A 176 -2.02 7.13 -0.95
C GLU A 176 -1.81 8.20 -2.05
N MET A 177 -2.44 8.03 -3.21
CA MET A 177 -2.28 8.89 -4.40
C MET A 177 -3.53 9.75 -4.65
N LEU A 178 -4.70 9.29 -4.23
CA LEU A 178 -6.01 9.90 -4.42
C LEU A 178 -6.43 10.54 -3.09
N ARG A 179 -6.41 11.88 -3.04
CA ARG A 179 -6.84 12.63 -1.86
C ARG A 179 -8.27 12.27 -1.49
N GLY A 180 -8.50 11.95 -0.22
CA GLY A 180 -9.82 11.62 0.31
C GLY A 180 -10.02 12.14 1.73
N ILE A 181 -10.80 11.39 2.51
CA ILE A 181 -11.07 11.69 3.92
C ILE A 181 -9.80 11.58 4.78
N SER A 182 -9.81 12.24 5.95
CA SER A 182 -8.70 12.17 6.90
C SER A 182 -8.54 10.76 7.51
N GLY A 183 -7.37 10.44 8.06
CA GLY A 183 -7.12 9.14 8.71
C GLY A 183 -8.14 8.83 9.83
N GLY A 184 -8.45 9.81 10.68
CA GLY A 184 -9.48 9.66 11.72
C GLY A 184 -10.90 9.46 11.14
N GLN A 185 -11.23 10.11 10.03
CA GLN A 185 -12.48 9.80 9.32
C GLN A 185 -12.47 8.37 8.77
N LYS A 186 -11.36 7.92 8.16
CA LYS A 186 -11.21 6.57 7.61
C LYS A 186 -11.37 5.47 8.66
N LYS A 187 -10.85 5.69 9.87
CA LYS A 187 -11.06 4.79 11.03
C LYS A 187 -12.52 4.65 11.42
N ARG A 188 -13.26 5.77 11.40
CA ARG A 188 -14.71 5.78 11.64
C ARG A 188 -15.45 5.07 10.51
N VAL A 189 -15.02 5.20 9.25
CA VAL A 189 -15.57 4.41 8.13
C VAL A 189 -15.37 2.91 8.33
N THR A 190 -14.19 2.47 8.78
CA THR A 190 -13.94 1.05 9.11
C THR A 190 -14.90 0.53 10.18
N THR A 191 -15.15 1.33 11.20
CA THR A 191 -16.12 1.03 12.26
C THR A 191 -17.56 0.99 11.70
N GLY A 192 -17.94 1.99 10.91
CA GLY A 192 -19.27 2.10 10.30
C GLY A 192 -19.60 0.99 9.31
N GLU A 193 -18.64 0.64 8.44
CA GLU A 193 -18.78 -0.47 7.47
C GLU A 193 -19.15 -1.77 8.19
N MET A 194 -18.65 -1.99 9.40
CA MET A 194 -18.95 -3.20 10.17
C MET A 194 -20.21 -3.07 11.04
N LEU A 195 -20.50 -1.88 11.57
CA LEU A 195 -21.65 -1.63 12.45
C LEU A 195 -23.01 -1.60 11.74
N VAL A 196 -23.05 -1.34 10.44
CA VAL A 196 -24.31 -1.41 9.66
C VAL A 196 -24.93 -2.81 9.61
N GLY A 197 -24.17 -3.85 10.00
CA GLY A 197 -24.63 -5.23 10.05
C GLY A 197 -25.54 -5.56 11.24
N PRO A 198 -26.24 -6.71 11.21
CA PRO A 198 -27.17 -7.12 12.27
C PRO A 198 -26.51 -7.74 13.51
N SER A 199 -25.18 -7.81 13.55
CA SER A 199 -24.40 -8.52 14.57
C SER A 199 -24.57 -7.93 15.97
N LYS A 200 -24.59 -8.80 16.99
CA LYS A 200 -24.79 -8.40 18.40
C LYS A 200 -23.53 -8.47 19.25
N ALA A 201 -22.55 -9.28 18.86
CA ALA A 201 -21.25 -9.34 19.51
C ALA A 201 -20.25 -8.50 18.70
N LEU A 202 -19.70 -7.46 19.32
CA LEU A 202 -18.78 -6.51 18.69
C LEU A 202 -17.40 -6.69 19.32
N PHE A 203 -16.41 -7.08 18.52
CA PHE A 203 -15.00 -7.17 18.90
C PHE A 203 -14.25 -6.07 18.16
N MET A 204 -13.85 -5.03 18.87
CA MET A 204 -13.36 -3.79 18.27
C MET A 204 -11.90 -3.61 18.62
N ASP A 205 -11.01 -3.68 17.63
CA ASP A 205 -9.57 -3.65 17.85
C ASP A 205 -8.99 -2.27 17.61
N GLU A 206 -8.61 -1.59 18.69
CA GLU A 206 -7.94 -0.28 18.69
C GLU A 206 -8.67 0.76 17.82
N ILE A 207 -9.98 0.90 18.02
CA ILE A 207 -10.83 1.78 17.20
C ILE A 207 -10.58 3.28 17.40
N SER A 208 -9.85 3.67 18.45
CA SER A 208 -9.53 5.06 18.78
C SER A 208 -8.21 5.56 18.19
N THR A 209 -7.41 4.70 17.53
CA THR A 209 -6.13 5.11 16.95
C THR A 209 -6.33 6.18 15.89
N GLY A 210 -5.73 7.36 16.08
CA GLY A 210 -5.86 8.49 15.14
C GLY A 210 -7.14 9.32 15.31
N LEU A 211 -7.92 9.09 16.38
CA LEU A 211 -9.04 9.95 16.78
C LEU A 211 -8.64 10.83 17.96
N ASP A 212 -9.22 12.04 18.03
CA ASP A 212 -9.13 12.86 19.24
C ASP A 212 -10.00 12.28 20.36
N SER A 213 -9.74 12.67 21.60
CA SER A 213 -10.41 12.04 22.74
C SER A 213 -11.89 12.44 22.84
N SER A 214 -12.28 13.62 22.36
CA SER A 214 -13.68 14.07 22.36
C SER A 214 -14.52 13.27 21.35
N THR A 215 -13.97 13.03 20.17
CA THR A 215 -14.55 12.14 19.16
C THR A 215 -14.58 10.70 19.65
N THR A 216 -13.51 10.23 20.30
CA THR A 216 -13.45 8.89 20.90
C THR A 216 -14.54 8.70 21.96
N PHE A 217 -14.67 9.64 22.89
CA PHE A 217 -15.72 9.63 23.91
C PHE A 217 -17.10 9.59 23.28
N SER A 218 -17.36 10.43 22.28
CA SER A 218 -18.64 10.50 21.58
C SER A 218 -19.00 9.17 20.89
N ILE A 219 -18.03 8.54 20.23
CA ILE A 219 -18.21 7.23 19.59
C ILE A 219 -18.47 6.14 20.62
N VAL A 220 -17.63 6.04 21.66
CA VAL A 220 -17.76 5.02 22.70
C VAL A 220 -19.08 5.20 23.47
N ASN A 221 -19.50 6.43 23.73
CA ASN A 221 -20.79 6.72 24.36
C ASN A 221 -21.96 6.30 23.46
N SER A 222 -21.88 6.58 22.17
CA SER A 222 -22.91 6.15 21.20
C SER A 222 -22.95 4.62 21.05
N LEU A 223 -21.79 3.96 21.09
CA LEU A 223 -21.67 2.50 21.12
C LEU A 223 -22.28 1.93 22.39
N ARG A 224 -22.02 2.53 23.56
CA ARG A 224 -22.63 2.14 24.83
C ARG A 224 -24.16 2.21 24.75
N GLN A 225 -24.70 3.32 24.27
CA GLN A 225 -26.15 3.48 24.07
C GLN A 225 -26.68 2.42 23.10
N SER A 226 -25.99 2.17 21.99
CA SER A 226 -26.37 1.14 21.00
C SER A 226 -26.35 -0.26 21.61
N VAL A 227 -25.32 -0.62 22.38
CA VAL A 227 -25.18 -1.91 23.06
C VAL A 227 -26.31 -2.10 24.09
N GLN A 228 -26.67 -1.06 24.84
CA GLN A 228 -27.75 -1.13 25.82
C GLN A 228 -29.13 -1.25 25.16
N LEU A 229 -29.44 -0.40 24.17
CA LEU A 229 -30.72 -0.40 23.45
C LEU A 229 -30.94 -1.69 22.66
N LEU A 230 -29.89 -2.17 21.98
CA LEU A 230 -29.96 -3.34 21.11
C LEU A 230 -29.69 -4.66 21.85
N LYS A 231 -29.44 -4.60 23.17
CA LYS A 231 -29.01 -5.73 24.01
C LYS A 231 -27.82 -6.48 23.41
N GLY A 232 -26.85 -5.74 22.88
CA GLY A 232 -25.61 -6.24 22.30
C GLY A 232 -24.56 -6.58 23.35
N THR A 233 -23.37 -6.99 22.92
CA THR A 233 -22.19 -7.20 23.77
C THR A 233 -20.99 -6.63 23.03
N ALA A 234 -20.17 -5.82 23.68
CA ALA A 234 -19.01 -5.22 23.03
C ALA A 234 -17.75 -5.42 23.87
N VAL A 235 -16.70 -5.92 23.23
CA VAL A 235 -15.33 -5.90 23.76
C VAL A 235 -14.53 -4.94 22.90
N ILE A 236 -14.11 -3.84 23.50
CA ILE A 236 -13.41 -2.77 22.81
C ILE A 236 -11.99 -2.70 23.35
N SER A 237 -11.02 -2.99 22.50
CA SER A 237 -9.62 -2.68 22.76
C SER A 237 -9.41 -1.19 22.53
N LEU A 238 -9.05 -0.48 23.60
CA LEU A 238 -8.59 0.90 23.52
C LEU A 238 -7.20 0.96 24.11
N LEU A 239 -6.38 1.80 23.51
CA LEU A 239 -5.00 1.99 23.95
C LEU A 239 -4.95 2.86 25.20
N GLN A 240 -5.41 4.12 25.17
CA GLN A 240 -5.65 4.92 26.38
C GLN A 240 -6.95 5.68 26.27
N PRO A 241 -8.04 5.13 26.83
CA PRO A 241 -9.22 5.94 27.01
C PRO A 241 -8.94 7.03 28.04
N ALA A 242 -9.36 8.26 27.72
CA ALA A 242 -9.46 9.33 28.70
C ALA A 242 -10.35 8.90 29.88
N PRO A 243 -10.20 9.46 31.10
CA PRO A 243 -10.97 9.04 32.27
C PRO A 243 -12.48 8.98 32.04
N GLU A 244 -13.03 9.93 31.29
CA GLU A 244 -14.45 9.99 30.94
C GLU A 244 -14.85 8.80 30.05
N THR A 245 -14.00 8.45 29.08
CA THR A 245 -14.22 7.30 28.19
C THR A 245 -14.07 5.99 28.94
N TYR A 246 -13.08 5.89 29.83
CA TYR A 246 -12.86 4.74 30.71
C TYR A 246 -14.09 4.48 31.59
N ASN A 247 -14.71 5.54 32.11
CA ASN A 247 -15.90 5.45 32.95
C ASN A 247 -17.17 5.00 32.21
N LEU A 248 -17.16 4.92 30.87
CA LEU A 248 -18.28 4.38 30.09
C LEU A 248 -18.35 2.85 30.13
N PHE A 249 -17.25 2.17 30.49
CA PHE A 249 -17.15 0.71 30.48
C PHE A 249 -17.63 0.07 31.79
N ASP A 250 -18.26 -1.09 31.66
CA ASP A 250 -18.79 -1.85 32.79
C ASP A 250 -17.72 -2.79 33.38
N ASP A 251 -16.94 -3.43 32.52
CA ASP A 251 -15.91 -4.42 32.86
C ASP A 251 -14.57 -4.13 32.18
N ILE A 252 -13.49 -4.66 32.74
CA ILE A 252 -12.12 -4.59 32.20
C ILE A 252 -11.57 -5.99 32.02
N ILE A 253 -10.85 -6.19 30.92
CA ILE A 253 -9.89 -7.28 30.73
C ILE A 253 -8.51 -6.63 30.58
N LEU A 254 -7.60 -6.91 31.51
CA LEU A 254 -6.21 -6.45 31.45
C LEU A 254 -5.31 -7.62 31.06
N LEU A 255 -4.68 -7.51 29.88
CA LEU A 255 -3.82 -8.53 29.30
C LEU A 255 -2.35 -8.07 29.35
N SER A 256 -1.45 -8.92 29.83
CA SER A 256 0.00 -8.65 29.85
C SER A 256 0.78 -9.95 29.63
N ASP A 257 1.82 -9.93 28.78
CA ASP A 257 2.66 -11.10 28.42
C ASP A 257 1.87 -12.37 28.04
N GLY A 258 0.72 -12.20 27.36
CA GLY A 258 -0.16 -13.28 26.96
C GLY A 258 -1.07 -13.84 28.06
N ARG A 259 -1.07 -13.24 29.26
CA ARG A 259 -1.89 -13.67 30.42
C ARG A 259 -2.93 -12.61 30.77
N ILE A 260 -4.09 -13.05 31.27
CA ILE A 260 -5.05 -12.14 31.91
C ILE A 260 -4.56 -11.85 33.32
N VAL A 261 -4.22 -10.59 33.56
CA VAL A 261 -3.84 -10.04 34.88
C VAL A 261 -5.08 -9.73 35.70
N TYR A 262 -6.14 -9.22 35.07
CA TYR A 262 -7.40 -8.93 35.74
C TYR A 262 -8.56 -9.04 34.75
N GLN A 263 -9.68 -9.62 35.19
CA GLN A 263 -10.96 -9.57 34.48
C GLN A 263 -12.11 -9.33 35.44
N GLY A 264 -12.95 -8.32 35.18
CA GLY A 264 -14.14 -8.09 36.01
C GLY A 264 -14.59 -6.64 36.05
N PRO A 265 -15.41 -6.26 37.05
CA PRO A 265 -15.96 -4.92 37.16
C PRO A 265 -14.86 -3.86 37.22
N ARG A 266 -15.08 -2.74 36.52
CA ARG A 266 -14.16 -1.59 36.52
C ARG A 266 -13.84 -1.08 37.94
N GLU A 267 -14.83 -1.09 38.83
CA GLU A 267 -14.73 -0.50 40.17
C GLU A 267 -13.76 -1.24 41.11
N ALA A 268 -13.60 -2.56 40.94
CA ALA A 268 -12.77 -3.39 41.82
C ALA A 268 -11.30 -3.52 41.34
N VAL A 269 -10.93 -2.89 40.21
CA VAL A 269 -9.59 -3.06 39.63
C VAL A 269 -8.50 -2.37 40.46
N LEU A 270 -8.78 -1.21 41.03
CA LEU A 270 -7.83 -0.47 41.85
C LEU A 270 -7.56 -1.21 43.17
N ASP A 271 -8.61 -1.71 43.82
CA ASP A 271 -8.52 -2.53 45.04
C ASP A 271 -7.62 -3.75 44.83
N PHE A 272 -7.68 -4.38 43.65
CA PHE A 272 -6.80 -5.50 43.31
C PHE A 272 -5.33 -5.08 43.30
N PHE A 273 -4.96 -3.99 42.63
CA PHE A 273 -3.57 -3.52 42.59
C PHE A 273 -3.09 -2.97 43.94
N GLU A 274 -3.97 -2.32 44.71
CA GLU A 274 -3.66 -1.88 46.07
C GLU A 274 -3.37 -3.07 47.00
N SER A 275 -4.12 -4.17 46.87
CA SER A 275 -3.86 -5.41 47.62
C SER A 275 -2.49 -6.03 47.30
N MET A 276 -1.92 -5.70 46.14
CA MET A 276 -0.59 -6.13 45.68
C MET A 276 0.51 -5.09 46.00
N GLY A 277 0.19 -3.99 46.68
CA GLY A 277 1.14 -2.95 47.10
C GLY A 277 1.32 -1.77 46.14
N PHE A 278 0.48 -1.64 45.11
CA PHE A 278 0.55 -0.56 44.11
C PHE A 278 -0.63 0.40 44.24
N LYS A 279 -0.35 1.71 44.30
CA LYS A 279 -1.39 2.74 44.42
C LYS A 279 -1.40 3.68 43.22
N CYS A 280 -2.57 3.94 42.66
CA CYS A 280 -2.74 4.91 41.58
C CYS A 280 -2.63 6.35 42.13
N PRO A 281 -1.78 7.23 41.56
CA PRO A 281 -1.71 8.63 41.94
C PRO A 281 -3.00 9.40 41.58
N GLU A 282 -3.36 10.43 42.35
CA GLU A 282 -4.62 11.19 42.19
C GLU A 282 -4.77 11.90 40.83
N ARG A 283 -3.66 12.38 40.25
CA ARG A 283 -3.66 13.08 38.95
C ARG A 283 -3.39 12.17 37.75
N LYS A 284 -3.38 10.85 37.96
CA LYS A 284 -3.11 9.88 36.90
C LYS A 284 -4.41 9.19 36.46
N GLY A 285 -4.61 9.06 35.15
CA GLY A 285 -5.71 8.28 34.61
C GLY A 285 -5.58 6.81 34.97
N VAL A 286 -6.67 6.17 35.40
CA VAL A 286 -6.66 4.76 35.81
C VAL A 286 -6.19 3.84 34.66
N ALA A 287 -6.65 4.09 33.43
CA ALA A 287 -6.25 3.28 32.27
C ALA A 287 -4.73 3.37 31.97
N ASP A 288 -4.10 4.52 32.25
CA ASP A 288 -2.66 4.72 32.10
C ASP A 288 -1.91 3.95 33.19
N PHE A 289 -2.37 4.07 34.44
CA PHE A 289 -1.83 3.31 35.57
C PHE A 289 -1.87 1.80 35.32
N LEU A 290 -3.00 1.25 34.85
CA LEU A 290 -3.15 -0.18 34.60
C LEU A 290 -2.20 -0.74 33.55
N GLN A 291 -1.79 0.07 32.57
CA GLN A 291 -0.81 -0.35 31.57
C GLN A 291 0.62 -0.23 32.07
N GLU A 292 0.94 0.83 32.81
CA GLU A 292 2.29 1.08 33.31
C GLU A 292 2.65 0.19 34.51
N VAL A 293 1.70 -0.15 35.38
CA VAL A 293 1.94 -1.02 36.55
C VAL A 293 2.37 -2.44 36.17
N THR A 294 2.09 -2.86 34.93
CA THR A 294 2.55 -4.17 34.40
C THR A 294 3.93 -4.10 33.72
N SER A 295 4.53 -2.91 33.58
CA SER A 295 5.79 -2.65 32.86
C SER A 295 7.00 -2.68 33.80
N LYS A 296 8.07 -3.40 33.42
CA LYS A 296 9.33 -3.47 34.20
C LYS A 296 9.95 -2.10 34.49
N LYS A 297 9.92 -1.17 33.52
CA LYS A 297 10.54 0.16 33.66
C LYS A 297 9.71 1.13 34.50
N ASP A 298 8.39 0.94 34.56
CA ASP A 298 7.46 1.95 35.08
C ASP A 298 6.83 1.51 36.41
N GLN A 299 6.80 0.22 36.73
CA GLN A 299 6.10 -0.33 37.90
C GLN A 299 6.62 0.23 39.25
N GLN A 300 7.92 0.52 39.36
CA GLN A 300 8.54 1.01 40.61
C GLN A 300 7.91 2.30 41.12
N GLN A 301 7.49 3.20 40.23
CA GLN A 301 6.97 4.52 40.62
C GLN A 301 5.62 4.45 41.35
N TYR A 302 4.93 3.31 41.30
CA TYR A 302 3.62 3.09 41.93
C TYR A 302 3.68 2.35 43.26
N TRP A 303 4.87 1.96 43.70
CA TRP A 303 5.05 1.20 44.93
C TRP A 303 4.65 2.03 46.15
N ALA A 304 3.60 1.59 46.85
CA ALA A 304 3.02 2.34 47.97
C ALA A 304 3.61 1.94 49.32
N LYS A 305 4.14 0.71 49.43
CA LYS A 305 4.70 0.18 50.67
C LYS A 305 6.12 0.70 50.90
N ARG A 306 6.24 1.86 51.53
CA ARG A 306 7.55 2.48 51.82
C ARG A 306 8.44 1.65 52.75
N ASP A 307 7.85 0.72 53.51
CA ASP A 307 8.55 -0.13 54.48
C ASP A 307 9.14 -1.42 53.86
N GLU A 308 8.79 -1.74 52.61
CA GLU A 308 9.28 -2.91 51.87
C GLU A 308 10.10 -2.47 50.64
N PRO A 309 11.27 -3.05 50.37
CA PRO A 309 12.02 -2.74 49.15
C PRO A 309 11.24 -3.21 47.93
N TYR A 310 11.18 -2.35 46.90
CA TYR A 310 10.52 -2.68 45.65
C TYR A 310 11.17 -3.88 44.97
N ARG A 311 10.34 -4.84 44.54
CA ARG A 311 10.70 -5.94 43.64
C ARG A 311 9.73 -5.93 42.46
N PHE A 312 10.25 -6.13 41.25
CA PHE A 312 9.40 -6.29 40.07
C PHE A 312 8.48 -7.51 40.22
N ILE A 313 7.17 -7.28 40.13
CA ILE A 313 6.11 -8.30 40.13
C ILE A 313 5.76 -8.60 38.67
N THR A 314 5.90 -9.86 38.30
CA THR A 314 5.69 -10.36 36.95
C THR A 314 4.21 -10.51 36.60
N SER A 315 3.87 -10.46 35.31
CA SER A 315 2.51 -10.72 34.81
C SER A 315 1.95 -12.09 35.25
N LYS A 316 2.82 -13.08 35.49
CA LYS A 316 2.45 -14.39 36.03
C LYS A 316 1.97 -14.29 37.49
N GLU A 317 2.75 -13.62 38.33
CA GLU A 317 2.40 -13.44 39.76
C GLU A 317 1.11 -12.63 39.92
N PHE A 318 0.91 -11.59 39.09
CA PHE A 318 -0.38 -10.88 39.08
C PHE A 318 -1.55 -11.77 38.70
N SER A 319 -1.39 -12.62 37.67
CA SER A 319 -2.43 -13.55 37.22
C SER A 319 -2.79 -14.58 38.32
N GLU A 320 -1.79 -15.11 39.01
CA GLU A 320 -1.98 -16.04 40.16
C GLU A 320 -2.67 -15.33 41.34
N ALA A 321 -2.27 -14.09 41.64
CA ALA A 321 -2.93 -13.29 42.68
C ALA A 321 -4.40 -13.00 42.33
N TYR A 322 -4.70 -12.69 41.07
CA TYR A 322 -6.07 -12.46 40.61
C TYR A 322 -6.96 -13.69 40.80
N GLN A 323 -6.46 -14.91 40.56
CA GLN A 323 -7.21 -16.14 40.82
C GLN A 323 -7.61 -16.28 42.29
N SER A 324 -6.79 -15.77 43.21
CA SER A 324 -7.07 -15.79 44.66
C SER A 324 -7.98 -14.63 45.12
N PHE A 325 -8.03 -13.54 44.35
CA PHE A 325 -8.86 -12.36 44.60
C PHE A 325 -10.35 -12.70 44.47
N HIS A 326 -11.20 -12.03 45.25
CA HIS A 326 -12.63 -12.36 45.33
C HIS A 326 -13.35 -12.31 43.97
N VAL A 327 -12.97 -11.40 43.08
CA VAL A 327 -13.48 -11.32 41.70
C VAL A 327 -13.05 -12.53 40.87
N GLY A 328 -11.78 -12.93 40.92
CA GLY A 328 -11.26 -14.09 40.20
C GLY A 328 -11.86 -15.41 40.70
N LYS A 329 -12.02 -15.57 42.02
CA LYS A 329 -12.73 -16.72 42.62
C LYS A 329 -14.17 -16.82 42.13
N LYS A 330 -14.88 -15.69 42.08
CA LYS A 330 -16.26 -15.65 41.55
C LYS A 330 -16.31 -16.06 40.08
N LEU A 331 -15.40 -15.54 39.26
CA LEU A 331 -15.31 -15.89 37.84
C LEU A 331 -15.00 -17.39 37.66
N ALA A 332 -14.08 -17.95 38.45
CA ALA A 332 -13.76 -19.38 38.40
C ALA A 332 -14.99 -20.26 38.73
N ASN A 333 -15.77 -19.87 39.74
CA ASN A 333 -17.02 -20.55 40.08
C ASN A 333 -18.07 -20.44 38.97
N GLU A 334 -18.22 -19.27 38.34
CA GLU A 334 -19.15 -19.06 37.21
C GLU A 334 -18.72 -19.88 35.97
N LEU A 335 -17.42 -20.00 35.70
CA LEU A 335 -16.89 -20.82 34.60
C LEU A 335 -17.06 -22.33 34.85
N ALA A 336 -17.03 -22.76 36.12
CA ALA A 336 -17.26 -24.15 36.49
C ALA A 336 -18.72 -24.60 36.30
N THR A 337 -19.68 -23.66 36.33
CA THR A 337 -21.10 -23.95 36.07
C THR A 337 -21.42 -23.91 34.57
N PRO A 338 -21.87 -25.02 33.95
CA PRO A 338 -22.22 -25.04 32.52
C PRO A 338 -23.40 -24.11 32.20
N TYR A 339 -23.33 -23.42 31.07
CA TYR A 339 -24.45 -22.58 30.61
C TYR A 339 -25.60 -23.43 30.05
N ASP A 340 -26.81 -23.14 30.48
CA ASP A 340 -28.03 -23.79 30.00
C ASP A 340 -28.42 -23.28 28.60
N LYS A 341 -28.17 -24.11 27.57
CA LYS A 341 -28.44 -23.80 26.16
C LYS A 341 -29.90 -23.38 25.90
N THR A 342 -30.87 -23.84 26.71
CA THR A 342 -32.30 -23.53 26.52
C THR A 342 -32.64 -22.05 26.75
N LYS A 343 -31.78 -21.32 27.47
CA LYS A 343 -31.92 -19.88 27.71
C LYS A 343 -31.54 -19.02 26.49
N SER A 344 -30.89 -19.61 25.49
CA SER A 344 -30.48 -18.91 24.27
C SER A 344 -31.63 -18.84 23.27
N HIS A 345 -31.98 -17.63 22.81
CA HIS A 345 -33.01 -17.47 21.78
C HIS A 345 -32.51 -18.03 20.43
N PRO A 346 -33.32 -18.76 19.65
CA PRO A 346 -32.87 -19.37 18.37
C PRO A 346 -32.30 -18.36 17.36
N ALA A 347 -32.83 -17.14 17.34
CA ALA A 347 -32.34 -16.04 16.49
C ALA A 347 -31.10 -15.29 17.05
N ALA A 348 -30.52 -15.74 18.17
CA ALA A 348 -29.33 -15.10 18.76
C ALA A 348 -28.04 -15.46 18.01
N LEU A 349 -27.96 -16.66 17.43
CA LEU A 349 -26.82 -17.17 16.69
C LEU A 349 -27.21 -17.35 15.22
N SER A 350 -26.40 -16.81 14.30
CA SER A 350 -26.66 -16.93 12.87
C SER A 350 -26.18 -18.29 12.36
N THR A 351 -27.10 -19.09 11.79
CA THR A 351 -26.79 -20.36 11.11
C THR A 351 -26.60 -20.17 9.61
N GLN A 352 -27.13 -19.10 9.03
CA GLN A 352 -26.95 -18.79 7.61
C GLN A 352 -25.56 -18.18 7.35
N LYS A 353 -24.90 -18.67 6.31
CA LYS A 353 -23.55 -18.23 5.91
C LYS A 353 -23.54 -16.80 5.35
N TYR A 354 -24.58 -16.40 4.64
CA TYR A 354 -24.66 -15.09 3.98
C TYR A 354 -26.00 -14.39 4.29
N GLY A 355 -26.01 -13.06 4.23
CA GLY A 355 -27.15 -12.25 4.69
C GLY A 355 -28.26 -11.98 3.68
N ILE A 356 -28.00 -12.19 2.38
CA ILE A 356 -28.94 -11.92 1.29
C ILE A 356 -28.97 -13.09 0.29
N GLY A 357 -30.01 -13.15 -0.53
CA GLY A 357 -30.15 -14.19 -1.56
C GLY A 357 -29.14 -14.04 -2.71
N THR A 358 -28.82 -15.14 -3.39
CA THR A 358 -27.80 -15.21 -4.46
C THR A 358 -28.02 -14.20 -5.59
N LYS A 359 -29.26 -14.01 -6.05
CA LYS A 359 -29.62 -13.03 -7.10
C LYS A 359 -29.35 -11.59 -6.65
N GLN A 360 -29.64 -11.28 -5.39
CA GLN A 360 -29.39 -9.94 -4.83
C GLN A 360 -27.89 -9.69 -4.66
N MET A 361 -27.12 -10.69 -4.23
CA MET A 361 -25.65 -10.55 -4.14
C MET A 361 -25.03 -10.19 -5.48
N LEU A 362 -25.40 -10.92 -6.53
CA LEU A 362 -24.89 -10.67 -7.87
C LEU A 362 -25.23 -9.24 -8.32
N LYS A 363 -26.45 -8.77 -8.04
CA LYS A 363 -26.87 -7.41 -8.33
C LYS A 363 -26.03 -6.36 -7.57
N VAL A 364 -25.84 -6.54 -6.27
CA VAL A 364 -25.08 -5.61 -5.42
C VAL A 364 -23.61 -5.53 -5.86
N CYS A 365 -22.98 -6.69 -6.12
CA CYS A 365 -21.61 -6.74 -6.62
C CYS A 365 -21.47 -6.14 -8.03
N ALA A 366 -22.46 -6.33 -8.91
CA ALA A 366 -22.47 -5.76 -10.25
C ALA A 366 -22.63 -4.23 -10.24
N GLU A 367 -23.53 -3.69 -9.42
CA GLU A 367 -23.70 -2.24 -9.28
C GLU A 367 -22.41 -1.57 -8.77
N ARG A 368 -21.74 -2.19 -7.78
CA ARG A 368 -20.45 -1.71 -7.29
C ARG A 368 -19.38 -1.72 -8.38
N GLU A 369 -19.23 -2.83 -9.11
CA GLU A 369 -18.19 -2.92 -10.13
C GLU A 369 -18.45 -1.93 -11.29
N PHE A 370 -19.72 -1.73 -11.68
CA PHE A 370 -20.10 -0.71 -12.65
C PHE A 370 -19.76 0.72 -12.20
N LEU A 371 -20.03 1.04 -10.92
CA LEU A 371 -19.65 2.32 -10.33
C LEU A 371 -18.13 2.56 -10.39
N LEU A 372 -17.34 1.55 -10.01
CA LEU A 372 -15.87 1.63 -10.06
C LEU A 372 -15.35 1.79 -11.49
N MET A 373 -15.97 1.11 -12.46
CA MET A 373 -15.63 1.27 -13.87
C MET A 373 -15.90 2.69 -14.36
N LYS A 374 -17.02 3.31 -13.94
CA LYS A 374 -17.35 4.70 -14.29
C LYS A 374 -16.35 5.70 -13.70
N ARG A 375 -15.92 5.51 -12.44
CA ARG A 375 -14.96 6.39 -11.76
C ARG A 375 -13.54 6.24 -12.29
N ASN A 376 -13.15 5.03 -12.66
CA ASN A 376 -11.87 4.74 -13.33
C ASN A 376 -11.97 4.86 -14.87
N SER A 377 -12.96 5.59 -15.39
CA SER A 377 -13.16 5.78 -16.84
C SER A 377 -11.94 6.37 -17.55
N PHE A 378 -11.17 7.23 -16.88
CA PHE A 378 -9.91 7.78 -17.41
C PHE A 378 -8.96 6.67 -17.89
N VAL A 379 -8.79 5.59 -17.13
CA VAL A 379 -7.91 4.47 -17.50
C VAL A 379 -8.42 3.79 -18.77
N TYR A 380 -9.72 3.53 -18.87
CA TYR A 380 -10.33 2.92 -20.06
C TYR A 380 -10.26 3.84 -21.29
N ILE A 381 -10.53 5.14 -21.12
CA ILE A 381 -10.42 6.16 -22.19
C ILE A 381 -8.98 6.26 -22.68
N PHE A 382 -8.00 6.30 -21.76
CA PHE A 382 -6.59 6.38 -22.12
C PHE A 382 -6.12 5.13 -22.86
N LYS A 383 -6.53 3.92 -22.43
CA LYS A 383 -6.27 2.67 -23.17
C LYS A 383 -6.91 2.68 -24.55
N LEU A 384 -8.14 3.19 -24.68
CA LEU A 384 -8.82 3.30 -25.96
C LEU A 384 -8.07 4.24 -26.92
N PHE A 385 -7.64 5.40 -26.42
CA PHE A 385 -6.83 6.34 -27.18
C PHE A 385 -5.52 5.70 -27.64
N GLN A 386 -4.80 5.01 -26.74
CA GLN A 386 -3.59 4.26 -27.07
C GLN A 386 -3.84 3.22 -28.18
N LEU A 387 -4.95 2.47 -28.10
CA LEU A 387 -5.32 1.47 -29.09
C LEU A 387 -5.61 2.10 -30.45
N VAL A 388 -6.27 3.27 -30.49
CA VAL A 388 -6.52 4.04 -31.73
C VAL A 388 -5.21 4.54 -32.34
N VAL A 389 -4.30 5.10 -31.54
CA VAL A 389 -2.97 5.52 -32.02
C VAL A 389 -2.20 4.33 -32.60
N MET A 390 -2.24 3.18 -31.91
CA MET A 390 -1.60 1.96 -32.40
C MET A 390 -2.24 1.44 -33.70
N ALA A 391 -3.57 1.54 -33.83
CA ALA A 391 -4.28 1.21 -35.06
C ALA A 391 -3.87 2.14 -36.22
N LEU A 392 -3.70 3.45 -35.97
CA LEU A 392 -3.22 4.42 -36.96
C LEU A 392 -1.80 4.08 -37.44
N ILE A 393 -0.90 3.72 -36.53
CA ILE A 393 0.45 3.26 -36.89
C ILE A 393 0.35 2.00 -37.74
N MET A 394 -0.45 1.02 -37.32
CA MET A 394 -0.62 -0.23 -38.07
C MET A 394 -1.17 0.01 -39.49
N MET A 395 -2.18 0.85 -39.63
CA MET A 395 -2.78 1.21 -40.92
C MET A 395 -1.80 1.84 -41.89
N THR A 396 -0.90 2.68 -41.37
CA THR A 396 0.11 3.38 -42.19
C THR A 396 1.34 2.53 -42.47
N VAL A 397 1.61 1.49 -41.66
CA VAL A 397 2.67 0.50 -41.93
C VAL A 397 2.22 -0.52 -42.96
N PHE A 398 1.00 -1.04 -42.84
CA PHE A 398 0.45 -2.05 -43.76
C PHE A 398 -0.54 -1.42 -44.75
N PHE A 399 -0.23 -0.24 -45.26
CA PHE A 399 -1.17 0.48 -46.12
C PHE A 399 -1.41 -0.30 -47.42
N ARG A 400 -2.67 -0.45 -47.82
CA ARG A 400 -3.08 -1.35 -48.93
C ARG A 400 -2.32 -1.17 -50.26
N THR A 401 -1.77 0.02 -50.54
CA THR A 401 -1.03 0.27 -51.80
C THR A 401 0.35 -0.38 -51.80
N GLU A 402 0.91 -0.67 -50.63
CA GLU A 402 2.21 -1.32 -50.42
C GLU A 402 2.06 -2.83 -50.09
N MET A 403 0.85 -3.39 -50.22
CA MET A 403 0.51 -4.77 -49.84
C MET A 403 0.02 -5.59 -51.06
N PRO A 404 0.91 -5.96 -52.00
CA PRO A 404 0.60 -6.82 -53.15
C PRO A 404 0.18 -8.24 -52.73
N ARG A 405 -0.34 -9.05 -53.65
CA ARG A 405 -0.84 -10.42 -53.36
C ARG A 405 -0.35 -11.47 -54.36
N ASP A 406 0.78 -11.22 -55.02
CA ASP A 406 1.13 -11.96 -56.23
C ASP A 406 1.97 -13.22 -55.95
N ASN A 407 2.62 -13.28 -54.79
CA ASN A 407 3.54 -14.35 -54.43
C ASN A 407 3.41 -14.78 -52.95
N MET A 408 4.17 -15.81 -52.56
CA MET A 408 4.16 -16.34 -51.19
C MET A 408 4.74 -15.36 -50.16
N ASP A 409 5.72 -14.53 -50.53
CA ASP A 409 6.32 -13.54 -49.62
C ASP A 409 5.31 -12.44 -49.25
N ASP A 410 4.51 -12.03 -50.22
CA ASP A 410 3.41 -11.08 -50.04
C ASP A 410 2.33 -11.65 -49.13
N GLY A 411 1.94 -12.92 -49.33
CA GLY A 411 1.10 -13.66 -48.37
C GLY A 411 1.71 -13.71 -46.96
N GLY A 412 3.04 -13.76 -46.89
CA GLY A 412 3.77 -13.69 -45.64
C GLY A 412 3.59 -12.39 -44.87
N MET A 413 3.50 -11.24 -45.57
CA MET A 413 3.24 -9.92 -44.98
C MET A 413 1.82 -9.82 -44.40
N TYR A 414 0.81 -10.30 -45.13
CA TYR A 414 -0.57 -10.36 -44.65
C TYR A 414 -0.70 -11.23 -43.40
N ALA A 415 -0.04 -12.39 -43.40
CA ALA A 415 -0.02 -13.28 -42.23
C ALA A 415 0.71 -12.63 -41.03
N GLY A 416 1.79 -11.88 -41.26
CA GLY A 416 2.47 -11.10 -40.21
C GLY A 416 1.60 -10.00 -39.63
N ALA A 417 0.87 -9.28 -40.49
CA ALA A 417 -0.10 -8.27 -40.07
C ALA A 417 -1.23 -8.87 -39.22
N LEU A 418 -1.83 -9.98 -39.65
CA LEU A 418 -2.88 -10.68 -38.90
C LEU A 418 -2.38 -11.24 -37.56
N PHE A 419 -1.18 -11.83 -37.54
CA PHE A 419 -0.55 -12.25 -36.30
C PHE A 419 -0.40 -11.07 -35.34
N PHE A 420 0.11 -9.93 -35.83
CA PHE A 420 0.27 -8.74 -35.02
C PHE A 420 -1.07 -8.21 -34.47
N VAL A 421 -2.16 -8.25 -35.24
CA VAL A 421 -3.51 -7.91 -34.73
C VAL A 421 -3.87 -8.76 -33.52
N VAL A 422 -3.74 -10.08 -33.62
CA VAL A 422 -4.09 -11.01 -32.53
C VAL A 422 -3.22 -10.72 -31.31
N VAL A 423 -1.93 -10.47 -31.52
CA VAL A 423 -0.95 -10.13 -30.49
C VAL A 423 -1.32 -8.84 -29.75
N VAL A 424 -1.59 -7.74 -30.45
CA VAL A 424 -1.94 -6.46 -29.81
C VAL A 424 -3.20 -6.60 -28.96
N ILE A 425 -4.23 -7.28 -29.48
CA ILE A 425 -5.48 -7.51 -28.75
C ILE A 425 -5.24 -8.41 -27.52
N MET A 426 -4.38 -9.42 -27.61
CA MET A 426 -4.02 -10.26 -26.46
C MET A 426 -3.29 -9.48 -25.37
N PHE A 427 -2.28 -8.67 -25.75
CA PHE A 427 -1.50 -7.85 -24.82
C PHE A 427 -2.34 -6.79 -24.10
N ASN A 428 -3.39 -6.27 -24.75
CA ASN A 428 -4.29 -5.31 -24.11
C ASN A 428 -4.95 -5.87 -22.83
N GLY A 429 -5.13 -7.19 -22.75
CA GLY A 429 -5.64 -7.89 -21.56
C GLY A 429 -4.68 -7.88 -20.36
N MET A 430 -3.37 -7.67 -20.56
CA MET A 430 -2.35 -7.75 -19.50
C MET A 430 -2.56 -6.71 -18.39
N ALA A 431 -3.17 -5.57 -18.73
CA ALA A 431 -3.51 -4.52 -17.76
C ALA A 431 -4.44 -5.01 -16.62
N GLU A 432 -5.16 -6.12 -16.82
CA GLU A 432 -6.01 -6.73 -15.81
C GLU A 432 -5.26 -7.26 -14.58
N ILE A 433 -3.97 -7.59 -14.73
CA ILE A 433 -3.13 -8.05 -13.61
C ILE A 433 -3.10 -6.97 -12.51
N ASN A 434 -2.71 -5.74 -12.89
CA ASN A 434 -2.56 -4.63 -11.95
C ASN A 434 -3.91 -4.24 -11.31
N LEU A 435 -4.96 -4.13 -12.13
CA LEU A 435 -6.31 -3.80 -11.65
C LEU A 435 -6.87 -4.85 -10.68
N THR A 436 -6.54 -6.13 -10.89
CA THR A 436 -6.98 -7.21 -10.00
C THR A 436 -6.25 -7.14 -8.66
N ILE A 437 -4.92 -6.99 -8.67
CA ILE A 437 -4.09 -7.05 -7.46
C ILE A 437 -4.41 -5.90 -6.51
N LEU A 438 -4.66 -4.69 -7.03
CA LEU A 438 -5.04 -3.54 -6.20
C LEU A 438 -6.33 -3.76 -5.40
N LYS A 439 -7.27 -4.55 -5.93
CA LYS A 439 -8.55 -4.86 -5.25
C LYS A 439 -8.46 -6.04 -4.27
N LEU A 440 -7.41 -6.87 -4.36
CA LEU A 440 -7.30 -8.10 -3.56
C LEU A 440 -7.33 -7.88 -2.04
N PRO A 441 -6.64 -6.89 -1.45
CA PRO A 441 -6.65 -6.69 0.01
C PRO A 441 -8.07 -6.46 0.57
N VAL A 442 -8.85 -5.61 -0.09
CA VAL A 442 -10.24 -5.33 0.29
C VAL A 442 -11.13 -6.54 0.04
N TYR A 443 -10.91 -7.25 -1.07
CA TYR A 443 -11.62 -8.50 -1.36
C TYR A 443 -11.39 -9.55 -0.28
N PHE A 444 -10.15 -9.79 0.16
CA PHE A 444 -9.85 -10.77 1.22
C PHE A 444 -10.53 -10.39 2.54
N LYS A 445 -10.46 -9.12 2.94
CA LYS A 445 -11.21 -8.60 4.11
C LYS A 445 -12.70 -8.94 4.02
N GLN A 446 -13.36 -8.61 2.91
CA GLN A 446 -14.79 -8.81 2.72
C GLN A 446 -15.19 -10.30 2.59
N ARG A 447 -14.35 -11.11 1.95
CA ARG A 447 -14.51 -12.58 1.85
C ARG A 447 -14.45 -13.23 3.22
N ASP A 448 -13.45 -12.88 4.02
CA ASP A 448 -13.23 -13.44 5.36
C ASP A 448 -14.28 -12.94 6.39
N LEU A 449 -15.03 -11.88 6.04
CA LEU A 449 -16.22 -11.40 6.74
C LEU A 449 -17.54 -11.97 6.18
N LEU A 450 -17.48 -12.86 5.18
CA LEU A 450 -18.65 -13.48 4.55
C LEU A 450 -19.66 -12.46 4.00
N PHE A 451 -19.18 -11.37 3.40
CA PHE A 451 -20.06 -10.40 2.72
C PHE A 451 -20.72 -11.02 1.49
N TYR A 452 -19.95 -11.76 0.70
CA TYR A 452 -20.40 -12.44 -0.51
C TYR A 452 -19.48 -13.62 -0.84
N PRO A 453 -19.95 -14.63 -1.60
CA PRO A 453 -19.08 -15.68 -2.13
C PRO A 453 -18.20 -15.16 -3.28
N SER A 454 -17.05 -15.81 -3.51
CA SER A 454 -16.06 -15.41 -4.51
C SER A 454 -16.63 -15.32 -5.94
N TRP A 455 -17.55 -16.20 -6.31
CA TRP A 455 -18.17 -16.20 -7.64
C TRP A 455 -19.06 -14.97 -7.87
N ALA A 456 -19.70 -14.44 -6.82
CA ALA A 456 -20.56 -13.25 -6.91
C ALA A 456 -19.73 -11.98 -7.16
N TYR A 457 -18.47 -12.00 -6.75
CA TYR A 457 -17.47 -10.98 -7.10
C TYR A 457 -16.89 -11.18 -8.51
N ALA A 458 -16.53 -12.42 -8.84
CA ALA A 458 -15.82 -12.73 -10.09
C ALA A 458 -16.68 -12.56 -11.34
N LEU A 459 -17.96 -12.97 -11.29
CA LEU A 459 -18.85 -12.93 -12.46
C LEU A 459 -19.14 -11.51 -12.96
N PRO A 460 -19.52 -10.52 -12.12
CA PRO A 460 -19.74 -9.16 -12.62
C PRO A 460 -18.49 -8.51 -13.21
N THR A 461 -17.33 -8.78 -12.61
CA THR A 461 -16.02 -8.33 -13.11
C THR A 461 -15.75 -8.81 -14.54
N TRP A 462 -16.25 -9.99 -14.90
CA TRP A 462 -16.18 -10.51 -16.27
C TRP A 462 -17.27 -9.93 -17.17
N ILE A 463 -18.54 -10.05 -16.77
CA ILE A 463 -19.70 -9.74 -17.63
C ILE A 463 -19.74 -8.26 -18.01
N LEU A 464 -19.45 -7.36 -17.08
CA LEU A 464 -19.53 -5.91 -17.32
C LEU A 464 -18.46 -5.41 -18.30
N LYS A 465 -17.38 -6.18 -18.50
CA LYS A 465 -16.30 -5.83 -19.45
C LYS A 465 -16.57 -6.29 -20.87
N ILE A 466 -17.57 -7.14 -21.09
CA ILE A 466 -17.93 -7.63 -22.44
C ILE A 466 -18.28 -6.45 -23.36
N PRO A 467 -19.19 -5.50 -23.03
CA PRO A 467 -19.51 -4.39 -23.91
C PRO A 467 -18.31 -3.49 -24.26
N ILE A 468 -17.43 -3.24 -23.29
CA ILE A 468 -16.20 -2.45 -23.52
C ILE A 468 -15.29 -3.15 -24.51
N THR A 469 -15.16 -4.47 -24.42
CA THR A 469 -14.38 -5.26 -25.39
C THR A 469 -14.94 -5.16 -26.80
N PHE A 470 -16.27 -5.19 -26.97
CA PHE A 470 -16.89 -4.97 -28.29
C PHE A 470 -16.52 -3.60 -28.86
N ILE A 471 -16.48 -2.55 -28.03
CA ILE A 471 -16.08 -1.20 -28.44
C ILE A 471 -14.59 -1.15 -28.82
N GLU A 472 -13.70 -1.62 -27.94
CA GLU A 472 -12.25 -1.61 -28.16
C GLU A 472 -11.85 -2.38 -29.43
N VAL A 473 -12.33 -3.62 -29.55
CA VAL A 473 -12.04 -4.47 -30.71
C VAL A 473 -12.75 -3.95 -31.96
N GLY A 474 -13.93 -3.34 -31.81
CA GLY A 474 -14.71 -2.79 -32.91
C GLY A 474 -13.96 -1.63 -33.55
N LEU A 475 -13.54 -0.67 -32.73
CA LEU A 475 -12.72 0.45 -33.18
C LEU A 475 -11.44 -0.03 -33.87
N TRP A 476 -10.71 -0.98 -33.29
CA TRP A 476 -9.53 -1.55 -33.94
C TRP A 476 -9.85 -2.18 -35.30
N THR A 477 -10.85 -3.07 -35.35
CA THR A 477 -11.15 -3.87 -36.55
C THR A 477 -11.68 -2.97 -37.67
N PHE A 478 -12.66 -2.11 -37.40
CA PHE A 478 -13.27 -1.26 -38.43
C PHE A 478 -12.31 -0.19 -38.96
N LEU A 479 -11.39 0.32 -38.13
CA LEU A 479 -10.34 1.23 -38.60
C LEU A 479 -9.35 0.48 -39.52
N THR A 480 -8.79 -0.62 -39.04
CA THR A 480 -7.65 -1.28 -39.70
C THR A 480 -8.04 -2.08 -40.95
N TYR A 481 -9.22 -2.73 -40.95
CA TYR A 481 -9.50 -3.82 -41.89
C TYR A 481 -9.42 -3.41 -43.37
N TYR A 482 -10.15 -2.36 -43.75
CA TYR A 482 -10.20 -1.89 -45.14
C TYR A 482 -8.95 -1.13 -45.56
N VAL A 483 -8.33 -0.38 -44.64
CA VAL A 483 -7.14 0.43 -44.92
C VAL A 483 -5.92 -0.45 -45.17
N MET A 484 -5.83 -1.58 -44.47
CA MET A 484 -4.77 -2.57 -44.66
C MET A 484 -4.97 -3.46 -45.89
N GLY A 485 -6.18 -3.44 -46.47
CA GLY A 485 -6.47 -4.17 -47.69
C GLY A 485 -6.75 -5.65 -47.47
N PHE A 486 -7.37 -6.06 -46.36
CA PHE A 486 -7.91 -7.42 -46.20
C PHE A 486 -9.04 -7.71 -47.20
N ASP A 487 -9.52 -8.97 -47.29
CA ASP A 487 -10.62 -9.33 -48.19
C ASP A 487 -11.89 -8.50 -47.87
N PRO A 488 -12.48 -7.75 -48.82
CA PRO A 488 -13.52 -6.76 -48.50
C PRO A 488 -14.89 -7.38 -48.16
N ASN A 489 -14.99 -8.71 -48.08
CA ASN A 489 -16.22 -9.42 -47.77
C ASN A 489 -16.72 -9.12 -46.35
N VAL A 490 -17.97 -8.64 -46.26
CA VAL A 490 -18.63 -8.28 -45.00
C VAL A 490 -18.70 -9.45 -44.01
N SER A 491 -18.92 -10.69 -44.48
CA SER A 491 -18.92 -11.87 -43.62
C SER A 491 -17.55 -12.11 -42.99
N ARG A 492 -16.46 -11.97 -43.76
CA ARG A 492 -15.08 -12.16 -43.28
C ARG A 492 -14.68 -11.07 -42.27
N LEU A 493 -15.12 -9.83 -42.48
CA LEU A 493 -14.98 -8.73 -41.52
C LEU A 493 -15.61 -9.07 -40.16
N PHE A 494 -16.90 -9.46 -40.15
CA PHE A 494 -17.58 -9.82 -38.90
C PHE A 494 -17.02 -11.08 -38.24
N LYS A 495 -16.54 -12.05 -39.03
CA LYS A 495 -15.83 -13.22 -38.52
C LYS A 495 -14.52 -12.83 -37.82
N GLN A 496 -13.74 -11.91 -38.40
CA GLN A 496 -12.54 -11.38 -37.75
C GLN A 496 -12.88 -10.60 -36.49
N PHE A 497 -13.90 -9.75 -36.53
CA PHE A 497 -14.37 -9.00 -35.36
C PHE A 497 -14.77 -9.92 -34.20
N LEU A 498 -15.61 -10.93 -34.46
CA LEU A 498 -16.03 -11.92 -33.46
C LEU A 498 -14.83 -12.64 -32.85
N LEU A 499 -13.90 -13.10 -33.70
CA LEU A 499 -12.70 -13.82 -33.25
C LEU A 499 -11.85 -12.95 -32.31
N LEU A 500 -11.61 -11.69 -32.66
CA LEU A 500 -10.82 -10.77 -31.85
C LEU A 500 -11.50 -10.41 -30.52
N VAL A 501 -12.84 -10.32 -30.49
CA VAL A 501 -13.59 -10.16 -29.23
C VAL A 501 -13.35 -11.36 -28.31
N LEU A 502 -13.36 -12.58 -28.85
CA LEU A 502 -13.09 -13.79 -28.08
C LEU A 502 -11.62 -13.86 -27.60
N VAL A 503 -10.66 -13.47 -28.44
CA VAL A 503 -9.24 -13.37 -28.05
C VAL A 503 -9.07 -12.40 -26.87
N HIS A 504 -9.69 -11.22 -26.94
CA HIS A 504 -9.61 -10.22 -25.87
C HIS A 504 -10.24 -10.74 -24.56
N GLN A 505 -11.41 -11.36 -24.64
CA GLN A 505 -12.09 -11.95 -23.48
C GLN A 505 -11.28 -13.08 -22.85
N MET A 506 -10.67 -13.93 -23.68
CA MET A 506 -9.79 -15.02 -23.23
C MET A 506 -8.56 -14.46 -22.53
N ALA A 507 -7.88 -13.47 -23.13
CA ALA A 507 -6.71 -12.83 -22.54
C ALA A 507 -7.04 -12.14 -21.21
N SER A 508 -8.15 -11.39 -21.16
CA SER A 508 -8.62 -10.75 -19.92
C SER A 508 -8.89 -11.77 -18.81
N GLY A 509 -9.52 -12.92 -19.13
CA GLY A 509 -9.74 -14.01 -18.19
C GLY A 509 -8.43 -14.64 -17.67
N LEU A 510 -7.48 -14.92 -18.58
CA LEU A 510 -6.16 -15.47 -18.25
C LEU A 510 -5.40 -14.54 -17.29
N PHE A 511 -5.33 -13.25 -17.59
CA PHE A 511 -4.59 -12.29 -16.77
C PHE A 511 -5.25 -11.97 -15.43
N ARG A 512 -6.59 -11.98 -15.34
CA ARG A 512 -7.30 -11.94 -14.05
C ARG A 512 -6.97 -13.14 -13.18
N PHE A 513 -6.95 -14.35 -13.78
CA PHE A 513 -6.54 -15.55 -13.08
C PHE A 513 -5.10 -15.46 -12.58
N ILE A 514 -4.16 -15.01 -13.42
CA ILE A 514 -2.75 -14.82 -13.03
C ILE A 514 -2.62 -13.79 -11.90
N GLY A 515 -3.38 -12.69 -11.95
CA GLY A 515 -3.44 -11.71 -10.86
C GLY A 515 -3.91 -12.32 -9.54
N ALA A 516 -4.98 -13.12 -9.57
CA ALA A 516 -5.51 -13.80 -8.38
C ALA A 516 -4.58 -14.92 -7.85
N ALA A 517 -3.88 -15.65 -8.73
CA ALA A 517 -2.92 -16.67 -8.33
C ALA A 517 -1.64 -16.05 -7.75
N GLY A 518 -1.15 -15.01 -8.43
CA GLY A 518 0.09 -14.30 -8.14
C GLY A 518 0.02 -13.42 -6.90
N ARG A 519 -1.15 -12.86 -6.55
CA ARG A 519 -1.51 -12.08 -5.32
C ARG A 519 -0.63 -10.86 -4.96
N THR A 520 0.63 -10.83 -5.37
CA THR A 520 1.56 -9.70 -5.34
C THR A 520 1.94 -9.36 -6.77
N MET A 521 2.27 -8.10 -6.98
CA MET A 521 2.57 -7.56 -8.30
C MET A 521 3.83 -8.17 -8.92
N GLY A 522 4.92 -8.30 -8.16
CA GLY A 522 6.16 -8.89 -8.66
C GLY A 522 5.98 -10.33 -9.16
N VAL A 523 5.25 -11.15 -8.39
CA VAL A 523 5.00 -12.55 -8.75
C VAL A 523 4.03 -12.65 -9.94
N ALA A 524 2.90 -11.94 -9.88
CA ALA A 524 1.87 -12.02 -10.93
C ALA A 524 2.37 -11.52 -12.29
N THR A 525 3.10 -10.41 -12.33
CA THR A 525 3.67 -9.89 -13.58
C THR A 525 4.68 -10.86 -14.19
N THR A 526 5.48 -11.52 -13.35
CA THR A 526 6.42 -12.58 -13.76
C THR A 526 5.72 -13.77 -14.39
N PHE A 527 4.70 -14.31 -13.72
CA PHE A 527 3.89 -15.40 -14.28
C PHE A 527 3.08 -14.95 -15.51
N GLY A 528 2.68 -13.68 -15.58
CA GLY A 528 2.01 -13.07 -16.72
C GLY A 528 2.89 -13.07 -17.97
N ALA A 529 4.13 -12.58 -17.84
CA ALA A 529 5.11 -12.61 -18.92
C ALA A 529 5.45 -14.04 -19.35
N PHE A 530 5.55 -14.98 -18.40
CA PHE A 530 5.75 -16.40 -18.68
C PHE A 530 4.62 -17.01 -19.52
N ALA A 531 3.38 -16.78 -19.11
CA ALA A 531 2.22 -17.28 -19.82
C ALA A 531 2.19 -16.72 -21.24
N LEU A 532 2.49 -15.42 -21.40
CA LEU A 532 2.61 -14.79 -22.71
C LEU A 532 3.68 -15.45 -23.59
N VAL A 533 4.89 -15.65 -23.07
CA VAL A 533 5.97 -16.34 -23.79
C VAL A 533 5.49 -17.67 -24.34
N LEU A 534 4.93 -18.52 -23.47
CA LEU A 534 4.53 -19.87 -23.87
C LEU A 534 3.45 -19.82 -24.95
N GLN A 535 2.46 -18.94 -24.79
CA GLN A 535 1.41 -18.77 -25.80
C GLN A 535 2.00 -18.32 -27.14
N PHE A 536 2.98 -17.41 -27.13
CA PHE A 536 3.64 -16.90 -28.34
C PHE A 536 4.51 -17.94 -29.03
N ALA A 537 5.42 -18.59 -28.29
CA ALA A 537 6.32 -19.60 -28.83
C ALA A 537 5.53 -20.79 -29.41
N LEU A 538 4.42 -21.17 -28.75
CA LEU A 538 3.57 -22.29 -29.14
C LEU A 538 2.36 -21.86 -29.99
N SER A 539 2.34 -20.64 -30.53
CA SER A 539 1.26 -20.16 -31.40
C SER A 539 1.25 -20.80 -32.78
N GLY A 540 2.35 -21.45 -33.19
CA GLY A 540 2.55 -21.94 -34.55
C GLY A 540 3.15 -20.91 -35.51
N PHE A 541 3.16 -19.62 -35.13
CA PHE A 541 3.69 -18.56 -35.99
C PHE A 541 5.22 -18.37 -35.79
N VAL A 542 5.67 -18.35 -34.53
CA VAL A 542 7.09 -18.19 -34.19
C VAL A 542 7.86 -19.49 -34.43
N LEU A 543 7.29 -20.62 -34.00
CA LEU A 543 7.81 -21.96 -34.28
C LEU A 543 6.74 -22.74 -35.03
N SER A 544 7.06 -23.15 -36.26
CA SER A 544 6.15 -23.97 -37.07
C SER A 544 5.83 -25.28 -36.35
N ARG A 545 4.56 -25.71 -36.43
CA ARG A 545 4.07 -26.95 -35.81
C ARG A 545 4.93 -28.17 -36.15
N ASN A 546 5.41 -28.25 -37.39
CA ASN A 546 6.19 -29.39 -37.87
C ASN A 546 7.60 -29.43 -37.24
N ASP A 547 8.09 -28.30 -36.74
CA ASP A 547 9.40 -28.16 -36.10
C ASP A 547 9.31 -28.23 -34.56
N VAL A 548 8.10 -28.17 -33.99
CA VAL A 548 7.87 -28.43 -32.57
C VAL A 548 8.28 -29.85 -32.23
N LYS A 549 9.17 -30.01 -31.24
CA LYS A 549 9.61 -31.33 -30.80
C LYS A 549 8.44 -32.16 -30.27
N LYS A 550 8.49 -33.48 -30.47
CA LYS A 550 7.41 -34.41 -30.08
C LYS A 550 6.99 -34.30 -28.61
N TRP A 551 7.92 -33.98 -27.71
CA TRP A 551 7.61 -33.81 -26.28
C TRP A 551 6.95 -32.46 -25.94
N TRP A 552 6.98 -31.47 -26.84
CA TRP A 552 6.35 -30.15 -26.67
C TRP A 552 5.05 -29.99 -27.50
N ILE A 553 4.68 -30.98 -28.31
CA ILE A 553 3.50 -30.88 -29.19
C ILE A 553 2.19 -30.68 -28.42
N TRP A 554 2.06 -31.21 -27.20
CA TRP A 554 0.90 -30.96 -26.34
C TRP A 554 0.75 -29.47 -25.99
N GLY A 555 1.87 -28.75 -25.88
CA GLY A 555 1.93 -27.31 -25.62
C GLY A 555 1.32 -26.49 -26.76
N TYR A 556 1.53 -26.93 -28.00
CA TYR A 556 0.87 -26.34 -29.18
C TYR A 556 -0.65 -26.50 -29.11
N TRP A 557 -1.15 -27.68 -28.71
CA TRP A 557 -2.58 -27.97 -28.65
C TRP A 557 -3.33 -27.31 -27.49
N ILE A 558 -2.63 -26.98 -26.39
CA ILE A 558 -3.20 -26.26 -25.25
C ILE A 558 -3.05 -24.73 -25.37
N SER A 559 -2.46 -24.22 -26.46
CA SER A 559 -2.26 -22.79 -26.69
C SER A 559 -3.51 -22.13 -27.30
N PRO A 560 -4.27 -21.30 -26.57
CA PRO A 560 -5.31 -20.44 -27.13
C PRO A 560 -4.86 -19.63 -28.35
N LEU A 561 -3.60 -19.18 -28.36
CA LEU A 561 -3.08 -18.33 -29.42
C LEU A 561 -2.97 -19.10 -30.75
N MET A 562 -2.67 -20.40 -30.72
CA MET A 562 -2.65 -21.25 -31.90
C MET A 562 -4.01 -21.28 -32.61
N TYR A 563 -5.09 -21.51 -31.86
CA TYR A 563 -6.44 -21.50 -32.41
C TYR A 563 -6.84 -20.13 -32.96
N SER A 564 -6.39 -19.06 -32.30
CA SER A 564 -6.66 -17.68 -32.72
C SER A 564 -5.97 -17.36 -34.05
N VAL A 565 -4.68 -17.69 -34.16
CA VAL A 565 -3.88 -17.43 -35.36
C VAL A 565 -4.35 -18.31 -36.52
N ASN A 566 -4.61 -19.60 -36.29
CA ASN A 566 -5.12 -20.48 -37.33
C ASN A 566 -6.48 -19.97 -37.87
N SER A 567 -7.40 -19.56 -36.98
CA SER A 567 -8.72 -19.08 -37.38
C SER A 567 -8.67 -17.76 -38.15
N ILE A 568 -7.80 -16.82 -37.75
CA ILE A 568 -7.71 -15.52 -38.44
C ILE A 568 -7.04 -15.68 -39.82
N LEU A 569 -6.04 -16.57 -39.95
CA LEU A 569 -5.39 -16.88 -41.21
C LEU A 569 -6.37 -17.54 -42.19
N VAL A 570 -7.07 -18.59 -41.77
CA VAL A 570 -8.09 -19.26 -42.60
C VAL A 570 -9.20 -18.28 -43.01
N ASN A 571 -9.62 -17.38 -42.12
CA ASN A 571 -10.64 -16.39 -42.46
C ASN A 571 -10.21 -15.39 -43.56
N GLU A 572 -8.93 -15.07 -43.68
CA GLU A 572 -8.42 -14.18 -44.75
C GLU A 572 -8.04 -14.96 -46.02
N PHE A 573 -7.24 -16.02 -45.88
CA PHE A 573 -6.62 -16.73 -47.02
C PHE A 573 -7.57 -17.67 -47.78
N ASP A 574 -8.74 -17.98 -47.23
CA ASP A 574 -9.85 -18.62 -47.94
C ASP A 574 -10.65 -17.59 -48.80
N GLY A 575 -10.26 -16.31 -48.80
CA GLY A 575 -10.90 -15.24 -49.56
C GLY A 575 -10.74 -15.37 -51.07
N LYS A 576 -11.71 -14.84 -51.84
CA LYS A 576 -11.72 -14.92 -53.32
C LYS A 576 -10.47 -14.31 -53.95
N LYS A 577 -9.87 -13.32 -53.29
CA LYS A 577 -8.64 -12.65 -53.74
C LYS A 577 -7.40 -13.55 -53.67
N TRP A 578 -7.44 -14.62 -52.87
CA TRP A 578 -6.35 -15.57 -52.66
C TRP A 578 -6.55 -16.90 -53.41
N GLU A 579 -7.63 -17.03 -54.20
CA GLU A 579 -8.00 -18.25 -54.94
C GLU A 579 -7.13 -18.51 -56.20
N HIS A 580 -6.31 -17.55 -56.61
CA HIS A 580 -5.43 -17.71 -57.78
C HIS A 580 -4.23 -18.61 -57.46
N ILE A 581 -3.64 -19.23 -58.49
CA ILE A 581 -2.55 -20.20 -58.36
C ILE A 581 -1.21 -19.49 -58.61
N ALA A 582 -0.23 -19.71 -57.72
CA ALA A 582 1.12 -19.15 -57.85
C ALA A 582 1.86 -19.73 -59.08
N PRO A 583 2.88 -19.05 -59.65
CA PRO A 583 3.54 -19.43 -60.91
C PRO A 583 4.16 -20.85 -60.99
N ASN A 584 4.20 -21.62 -59.89
CA ASN A 584 4.67 -23.01 -59.81
C ASN A 584 3.83 -23.87 -58.80
N GLY A 585 2.59 -23.47 -58.49
CA GLY A 585 1.76 -24.11 -57.47
C GLY A 585 0.70 -25.07 -58.03
N ALA A 586 0.32 -26.10 -57.26
CA ALA A 586 -0.79 -27.01 -57.58
C ALA A 586 -2.07 -26.71 -56.77
N GLU A 587 -2.03 -25.72 -55.88
CA GLU A 587 -3.11 -25.34 -54.97
C GLU A 587 -3.31 -23.81 -54.95
N PRO A 588 -4.48 -23.31 -54.51
CA PRO A 588 -4.72 -21.88 -54.36
C PRO A 588 -3.64 -21.22 -53.49
N LEU A 589 -3.20 -20.02 -53.87
CA LEU A 589 -2.12 -19.30 -53.19
C LEU A 589 -2.41 -19.17 -51.69
N GLY A 590 -3.64 -18.86 -51.31
CA GLY A 590 -4.04 -18.77 -49.90
C GLY A 590 -3.83 -20.07 -49.11
N HIS A 591 -4.21 -21.21 -49.69
CA HIS A 591 -3.98 -22.53 -49.06
C HIS A 591 -2.49 -22.84 -48.94
N ALA A 592 -1.71 -22.51 -49.98
CA ALA A 592 -0.26 -22.69 -49.97
C ALA A 592 0.42 -21.85 -48.88
N VAL A 593 -0.01 -20.60 -48.67
CA VAL A 593 0.52 -19.70 -47.62
C VAL A 593 0.21 -20.22 -46.22
N VAL A 594 -1.01 -20.69 -45.97
CA VAL A 594 -1.40 -21.24 -44.67
C VAL A 594 -0.64 -22.54 -44.38
N ARG A 595 -0.54 -23.43 -45.37
CA ARG A 595 0.13 -24.74 -45.21
C ARG A 595 1.64 -24.61 -45.08
N SER A 596 2.28 -23.71 -45.82
CA SER A 596 3.73 -23.48 -45.73
C SER A 596 4.17 -23.03 -44.33
N ARG A 597 3.31 -22.28 -43.64
CA ARG A 597 3.49 -21.83 -42.25
C ARG A 597 3.13 -22.92 -41.21
N GLY A 598 2.70 -24.11 -41.63
CA GLY A 598 2.36 -25.23 -40.73
C GLY A 598 0.95 -25.16 -40.10
N PHE A 599 0.09 -24.28 -40.61
CA PHE A 599 -1.30 -24.13 -40.18
C PHE A 599 -2.27 -24.97 -41.01
N PHE A 600 -3.52 -25.08 -40.57
CA PHE A 600 -4.52 -25.92 -41.23
C PHE A 600 -5.38 -25.05 -42.15
N PRO A 601 -5.40 -25.30 -43.48
CA PRO A 601 -6.09 -24.43 -44.42
C PRO A 601 -7.61 -24.59 -44.47
N ASP A 602 -8.17 -25.68 -43.92
CA ASP A 602 -9.60 -25.98 -44.11
C ASP A 602 -10.52 -24.99 -43.35
N ALA A 603 -11.57 -24.52 -44.01
CA ALA A 603 -12.49 -23.50 -43.49
C ALA A 603 -13.16 -23.84 -42.14
N TYR A 604 -13.34 -25.12 -41.80
CA TYR A 604 -13.96 -25.52 -40.52
C TYR A 604 -13.09 -25.20 -39.29
N TRP A 605 -11.77 -25.01 -39.48
CA TRP A 605 -10.86 -24.64 -38.39
C TRP A 605 -11.18 -23.29 -37.75
N TYR A 606 -11.84 -22.39 -38.49
CA TYR A 606 -12.36 -21.15 -37.94
C TYR A 606 -13.32 -21.41 -36.76
N TRP A 607 -14.30 -22.32 -36.95
CA TRP A 607 -15.29 -22.62 -35.92
C TRP A 607 -14.70 -23.44 -34.77
N ILE A 608 -13.73 -24.32 -35.05
CA ILE A 608 -12.96 -25.01 -34.00
C ILE A 608 -12.28 -23.97 -33.10
N GLY A 609 -11.63 -22.95 -33.67
CA GLY A 609 -10.97 -21.93 -32.88
C GLY A 609 -11.93 -21.06 -32.07
N VAL A 610 -13.10 -20.72 -32.62
CA VAL A 610 -14.17 -20.03 -31.88
C VAL A 610 -14.62 -20.85 -30.65
N VAL A 611 -14.91 -22.14 -30.83
CA VAL A 611 -15.34 -23.03 -29.73
C VAL A 611 -14.23 -23.20 -28.69
N ALA A 612 -12.98 -23.37 -29.13
CA ALA A 612 -11.83 -23.50 -28.24
C ALA A 612 -11.64 -22.23 -27.38
N LEU A 613 -11.73 -21.04 -27.99
CA LEU A 613 -11.60 -19.77 -27.28
C LEU A 613 -12.71 -19.57 -26.24
N ILE A 614 -13.96 -19.92 -26.57
CA ILE A 614 -15.07 -19.91 -25.59
C ILE A 614 -14.77 -20.85 -24.42
N GLY A 615 -14.26 -22.05 -24.70
CA GLY A 615 -13.81 -22.99 -23.67
C GLY A 615 -12.75 -22.40 -22.75
N PHE A 616 -11.71 -21.79 -23.30
CA PHE A 616 -10.66 -21.12 -22.51
C PHE A 616 -11.18 -19.94 -21.69
N ILE A 617 -12.10 -19.14 -22.22
CA ILE A 617 -12.75 -18.05 -21.48
C ILE A 617 -13.43 -18.59 -20.22
N ILE A 618 -14.21 -19.68 -20.34
CA ILE A 618 -14.91 -20.28 -19.22
C ILE A 618 -13.91 -20.85 -18.20
N ILE A 619 -12.89 -21.60 -18.67
CA ILE A 619 -11.87 -22.20 -17.81
C ILE A 619 -11.13 -21.14 -16.99
N PHE A 620 -10.61 -20.08 -17.63
CA PHE A 620 -9.85 -19.07 -16.92
C PHE A 620 -10.70 -18.27 -15.92
N ASN A 621 -11.96 -17.96 -16.26
CA ASN A 621 -12.86 -17.30 -15.31
C ASN A 621 -13.25 -18.21 -14.13
N LEU A 622 -13.39 -19.53 -14.36
CA LEU A 622 -13.61 -20.51 -13.30
C LEU A 622 -12.38 -20.61 -12.38
N CYS A 623 -11.19 -20.75 -12.96
CA CYS A 623 -9.92 -20.77 -12.23
C CYS A 623 -9.70 -19.47 -11.44
N TYR A 624 -10.07 -18.32 -11.99
CA TYR A 624 -10.07 -17.03 -11.30
C TYR A 624 -10.97 -17.06 -10.06
N SER A 625 -12.23 -17.52 -10.20
CA SER A 625 -13.15 -17.65 -9.08
C SER A 625 -12.66 -18.64 -8.01
N ILE A 626 -12.05 -19.76 -8.40
CA ILE A 626 -11.45 -20.75 -7.50
C ILE A 626 -10.24 -20.17 -6.78
N GLY A 627 -9.34 -19.48 -7.51
CA GLY A 627 -8.17 -18.82 -6.92
C GLY A 627 -8.57 -17.82 -5.84
N LEU A 628 -9.58 -17.00 -6.10
CA LEU A 628 -10.14 -16.07 -5.12
C LEU A 628 -10.80 -16.75 -3.91
N ALA A 629 -11.35 -17.95 -4.08
CA ALA A 629 -11.99 -18.71 -3.00
C ALA A 629 -10.99 -19.34 -2.03
N TYR A 630 -9.88 -19.89 -2.54
CA TYR A 630 -8.99 -20.74 -1.74
C TYR A 630 -7.61 -20.14 -1.44
N LEU A 631 -7.14 -19.15 -2.19
CA LEU A 631 -5.83 -18.54 -1.93
C LEU A 631 -5.94 -17.42 -0.88
N ASN A 632 -4.93 -17.30 -0.03
CA ASN A 632 -4.81 -16.26 1.00
C ASN A 632 -3.69 -15.26 0.67
N PRO A 633 -3.66 -14.04 1.25
CA PRO A 633 -2.58 -13.07 1.03
C PRO A 633 -1.16 -13.63 1.22
N PHE A 634 -0.17 -13.11 0.48
CA PHE A 634 1.24 -13.42 0.69
C PHE A 634 1.82 -12.58 1.84
N GLY A 635 2.45 -13.24 2.81
CA GLY A 635 2.99 -12.58 4.00
C GLY A 635 1.90 -12.21 5.00
N LYS A 636 2.20 -12.34 6.29
CA LYS A 636 1.34 -11.89 7.39
C LYS A 636 2.12 -10.84 8.18
N PRO A 637 1.46 -9.79 8.70
CA PRO A 637 2.11 -8.86 9.61
C PRO A 637 2.63 -9.60 10.83
N GLN A 638 3.96 -9.74 10.89
CA GLN A 638 4.68 -10.27 12.03
C GLN A 638 5.40 -9.11 12.68
N VAL A 639 5.00 -8.80 13.91
CA VAL A 639 5.72 -7.87 14.77
C VAL A 639 6.97 -8.59 15.26
N MET A 640 8.15 -8.00 15.04
CA MET A 640 9.38 -8.55 15.63
C MET A 640 9.39 -8.26 17.13
N ILE A 641 9.51 -9.31 17.92
CA ILE A 641 9.68 -9.23 19.37
C ILE A 641 11.19 -9.07 19.64
N SER A 642 11.58 -8.14 20.50
CA SER A 642 12.97 -7.96 20.94
C SER A 642 13.51 -9.23 21.60
N GLU A 643 14.75 -9.62 21.29
CA GLU A 643 15.36 -10.88 21.76
C GLU A 643 15.80 -10.90 23.24
N ASP A 644 15.43 -9.91 24.06
CA ASP A 644 16.17 -9.58 25.29
C ASP A 644 15.51 -9.96 26.63
N ASP A 645 14.72 -11.03 26.72
CA ASP A 645 14.28 -11.53 28.05
C ASP A 645 15.28 -12.52 28.69
N GLU A 646 16.23 -13.09 27.94
CA GLU A 646 17.23 -14.05 28.49
C GLU A 646 18.62 -13.43 28.73
N ASN A 647 19.08 -12.48 27.90
CA ASN A 647 20.47 -12.00 27.96
C ASN A 647 20.71 -10.82 28.93
N VAL A 648 19.67 -10.09 29.33
CA VAL A 648 19.81 -8.94 30.26
C VAL A 648 20.17 -9.39 31.68
N ARG A 649 19.94 -10.66 32.04
CA ARG A 649 20.35 -11.22 33.34
C ARG A 649 21.87 -11.34 33.52
N LEU A 650 22.66 -11.22 32.44
CA LEU A 650 24.12 -11.39 32.51
C LEU A 650 24.92 -10.07 32.46
N ILE A 651 24.25 -8.92 32.28
CA ILE A 651 24.94 -7.62 32.13
C ILE A 651 24.68 -6.68 33.33
N GLU A 652 23.65 -6.92 34.14
CA GLU A 652 23.29 -6.03 35.28
C GLU A 652 24.14 -6.24 36.57
N GLU A 653 25.15 -7.12 36.59
CA GLU A 653 26.00 -7.32 37.79
C GLU A 653 27.30 -6.48 37.82
N SER A 654 27.55 -5.62 36.84
CA SER A 654 28.70 -4.73 36.88
C SER A 654 28.40 -3.39 36.24
N GLU A 655 28.01 -2.40 37.04
CA GLU A 655 28.47 -1.00 36.95
C GLU A 655 27.71 -0.11 37.96
N THR A 656 28.36 0.17 39.08
CA THR A 656 28.14 1.41 39.85
C THR A 656 29.17 2.43 39.39
N GLU A 657 28.80 3.33 38.48
CA GLU A 657 29.52 4.58 38.26
C GLU A 657 28.55 5.76 38.06
N GLY A 658 28.95 6.91 38.60
CA GLY A 658 28.12 8.09 38.82
C GLY A 658 27.66 8.83 37.57
N GLU A 659 26.64 9.66 37.78
CA GLU A 659 26.02 10.55 36.80
C GLU A 659 27.03 11.41 36.03
N LYS A 660 27.51 10.93 34.87
CA LYS A 660 28.09 11.79 33.84
C LYS A 660 26.97 12.57 33.16
N LYS A 661 27.06 13.90 33.15
CA LYS A 661 26.21 14.76 32.32
C LYS A 661 26.25 14.27 30.87
N LYS A 662 25.09 13.87 30.33
CA LYS A 662 24.90 13.36 28.97
C LYS A 662 25.08 14.47 27.92
N GLY A 663 26.32 14.86 27.63
CA GLY A 663 26.66 15.65 26.45
C GLY A 663 26.88 14.74 25.24
N MET A 664 26.41 15.14 24.05
CA MET A 664 26.73 14.41 22.81
C MET A 664 28.15 14.75 22.33
N VAL A 665 28.81 13.80 21.67
CA VAL A 665 30.20 13.95 21.15
C VAL A 665 30.34 15.08 20.14
N LEU A 666 29.32 15.34 19.32
CA LEU A 666 29.35 16.42 18.33
C LEU A 666 28.74 17.71 18.90
N PRO A 667 29.49 18.83 18.91
CA PRO A 667 28.94 20.11 19.32
C PRO A 667 27.92 20.62 18.31
N PHE A 668 26.94 21.39 18.77
CA PHE A 668 26.01 22.15 17.93
C PHE A 668 25.79 23.54 18.53
N GLU A 669 25.43 24.52 17.70
CA GLU A 669 25.10 25.87 18.16
C GLU A 669 23.59 26.00 18.41
N PRO A 670 23.12 26.35 19.62
CA PRO A 670 21.71 26.51 19.88
C PRO A 670 21.13 27.78 19.20
N HIS A 671 20.10 27.61 18.37
CA HIS A 671 19.47 28.72 17.63
C HIS A 671 18.00 28.92 18.02
N SER A 672 17.57 30.18 18.13
CA SER A 672 16.16 30.56 18.29
C SER A 672 15.53 30.89 16.93
N ILE A 673 14.22 30.70 16.83
CA ILE A 673 13.41 31.15 15.68
C ILE A 673 12.37 32.15 16.17
N THR A 674 12.23 33.24 15.45
CA THR A 674 11.24 34.29 15.71
C THR A 674 10.46 34.56 14.44
N PHE A 675 9.16 34.81 14.60
CA PHE A 675 8.29 35.14 13.48
C PHE A 675 7.29 36.20 13.92
N ASP A 676 7.11 37.24 13.09
CA ASP A 676 6.28 38.38 13.41
C ASP A 676 5.29 38.68 12.29
N ASN A 677 4.00 38.73 12.66
CA ASN A 677 2.88 38.99 11.77
C ASN A 677 2.86 38.11 10.49
N VAL A 678 3.16 36.82 10.63
CA VAL A 678 3.19 35.90 9.48
C VAL A 678 1.78 35.67 8.93
N VAL A 679 1.59 35.96 7.63
CA VAL A 679 0.35 35.72 6.90
C VAL A 679 0.64 34.69 5.81
N TYR A 680 -0.23 33.69 5.67
CA TYR A 680 -0.16 32.72 4.59
C TYR A 680 -1.49 32.65 3.86
N SER A 681 -1.46 32.83 2.55
CA SER A 681 -2.63 32.78 1.68
C SER A 681 -2.41 31.89 0.46
N VAL A 682 -3.49 31.27 -0.01
CA VAL A 682 -3.51 30.46 -1.24
C VAL A 682 -4.61 30.97 -2.17
N ASP A 683 -4.50 30.67 -3.46
CA ASP A 683 -5.57 30.99 -4.40
C ASP A 683 -6.86 30.27 -3.98
N MET A 684 -8.01 30.96 -4.12
CA MET A 684 -9.28 30.41 -3.69
C MET A 684 -9.62 29.13 -4.49
N PRO A 685 -9.88 27.98 -3.82
CA PRO A 685 -10.27 26.76 -4.50
C PRO A 685 -11.53 26.95 -5.35
N GLN A 686 -11.59 26.34 -6.53
CA GLN A 686 -12.74 26.46 -7.44
C GLN A 686 -14.06 26.03 -6.77
N GLU A 687 -14.01 24.96 -5.95
CA GLU A 687 -15.18 24.45 -5.22
C GLU A 687 -15.80 25.50 -4.28
N ILE A 688 -15.00 26.39 -3.68
CA ILE A 688 -15.45 27.43 -2.76
C ILE A 688 -15.89 28.69 -3.53
N LYS A 689 -15.25 28.99 -4.66
CA LYS A 689 -15.71 30.04 -5.59
C LYS A 689 -17.11 29.71 -6.12
N ASP A 690 -17.36 28.45 -6.49
CA ASP A 690 -18.67 27.98 -6.97
C ASP A 690 -19.77 28.07 -5.90
N GLN A 691 -19.39 28.08 -4.61
CA GLN A 691 -20.30 28.31 -3.48
C GLN A 691 -20.56 29.80 -3.18
N GLY A 692 -20.07 30.72 -4.03
CA GLY A 692 -20.40 32.15 -3.98
C GLY A 692 -19.38 33.04 -3.26
N SER A 693 -18.14 32.58 -3.02
CA SER A 693 -17.09 33.42 -2.45
C SER A 693 -16.57 34.47 -3.44
N THR A 694 -16.57 35.74 -3.04
CA THR A 694 -16.10 36.88 -3.87
C THR A 694 -14.60 37.16 -3.73
N GLU A 695 -13.92 36.52 -2.77
CA GLU A 695 -12.49 36.73 -2.54
C GLU A 695 -11.62 35.89 -3.49
N ASP A 696 -10.50 36.46 -3.94
CA ASP A 696 -9.56 35.75 -4.82
C ASP A 696 -8.56 34.86 -4.07
N ARG A 697 -8.31 35.14 -2.79
CA ARG A 697 -7.33 34.42 -1.96
C ARG A 697 -7.95 33.94 -0.66
N LEU A 698 -7.70 32.69 -0.31
CA LEU A 698 -8.03 32.12 0.99
C LEU A 698 -6.87 32.35 1.97
N VAL A 699 -7.09 33.18 2.98
CA VAL A 699 -6.09 33.41 4.04
C VAL A 699 -6.19 32.32 5.11
N LEU A 700 -5.12 31.54 5.26
CA LEU A 700 -5.04 30.41 6.18
C LEU A 700 -4.35 30.76 7.51
N LEU A 701 -3.43 31.72 7.51
CA LEU A 701 -2.78 32.28 8.71
C LEU A 701 -2.95 33.80 8.71
N LYS A 702 -3.41 34.38 9.82
CA LYS A 702 -3.81 35.80 9.91
C LYS A 702 -2.91 36.59 10.87
N GLY A 703 -1.64 36.77 10.47
CA GLY A 703 -0.71 37.66 11.17
C GLY A 703 -0.18 37.06 12.47
N VAL A 704 0.25 35.80 12.42
CA VAL A 704 0.65 35.01 13.59
C VAL A 704 2.05 35.40 14.06
N SER A 705 2.22 35.60 15.38
CA SER A 705 3.50 36.05 15.96
C SER A 705 3.98 35.18 17.13
N GLY A 706 5.27 34.82 17.17
CA GLY A 706 5.86 34.01 18.23
C GLY A 706 7.37 33.82 18.15
N ALA A 707 7.90 33.13 19.17
CA ALA A 707 9.31 32.75 19.24
C ALA A 707 9.47 31.34 19.82
N PHE A 708 10.43 30.57 19.30
CA PHE A 708 10.85 29.28 19.87
C PHE A 708 12.33 29.36 20.27
N ARG A 709 12.65 28.84 21.45
CA ARG A 709 13.93 29.06 22.13
C ARG A 709 14.68 27.75 22.40
N PRO A 710 16.03 27.80 22.46
CA PRO A 710 16.79 26.61 22.79
C PRO A 710 16.53 26.08 24.19
N GLY A 711 16.52 24.75 24.34
CA GLY A 711 16.27 24.07 25.62
C GLY A 711 14.81 24.10 26.08
N VAL A 712 13.90 24.63 25.26
CA VAL A 712 12.46 24.74 25.54
C VAL A 712 11.70 23.82 24.60
N LEU A 713 10.84 22.97 25.17
CA LEU A 713 9.91 22.14 24.42
C LEU A 713 8.57 22.86 24.26
N THR A 714 8.27 23.31 23.05
CA THR A 714 7.03 24.06 22.75
C THR A 714 5.98 23.16 22.09
N ALA A 715 4.77 23.13 22.67
CA ALA A 715 3.60 22.49 22.07
C ALA A 715 2.85 23.46 21.15
N LEU A 716 2.66 23.11 19.89
CA LEU A 716 1.76 23.79 18.96
C LEU A 716 0.40 23.07 18.93
N MET A 717 -0.61 23.66 19.56
CA MET A 717 -1.92 23.07 19.75
C MET A 717 -3.05 23.92 19.18
N GLY A 718 -4.23 23.31 19.05
CA GLY A 718 -5.42 23.94 18.49
C GLY A 718 -6.32 22.90 17.84
N VAL A 719 -7.57 23.25 17.59
CA VAL A 719 -8.54 22.36 16.91
C VAL A 719 -8.06 21.97 15.50
N SER A 720 -8.60 20.88 14.96
CA SER A 720 -8.33 20.51 13.56
C SER A 720 -8.77 21.64 12.61
N GLY A 721 -7.94 21.95 11.62
CA GLY A 721 -8.16 23.10 10.73
C GLY A 721 -7.77 24.48 11.30
N ALA A 722 -7.13 24.55 12.48
CA ALA A 722 -6.61 25.81 13.04
C ALA A 722 -5.39 26.39 12.30
N GLY A 723 -4.74 25.62 11.42
CA GLY A 723 -3.53 26.06 10.70
C GLY A 723 -2.21 25.66 11.34
N LYS A 724 -2.19 24.72 12.30
CA LYS A 724 -0.98 24.24 13.01
C LYS A 724 0.11 23.73 12.05
N THR A 725 -0.21 22.71 11.26
CA THR A 725 0.72 22.14 10.27
C THR A 725 1.07 23.16 9.19
N THR A 726 0.12 24.04 8.82
CA THR A 726 0.38 25.14 7.89
C THR A 726 1.44 26.10 8.43
N LEU A 727 1.32 26.54 9.70
CA LEU A 727 2.31 27.38 10.36
C LEU A 727 3.66 26.68 10.44
N MET A 728 3.67 25.42 10.88
CA MET A 728 4.90 24.63 10.98
C MET A 728 5.60 24.47 9.62
N ASP A 729 4.86 24.19 8.55
CA ASP A 729 5.38 24.08 7.19
C ASP A 729 5.90 25.40 6.64
N VAL A 730 5.24 26.53 6.95
CA VAL A 730 5.71 27.88 6.57
C VAL A 730 7.02 28.20 7.29
N LEU A 731 7.10 27.94 8.59
CA LEU A 731 8.32 28.16 9.38
C LEU A 731 9.46 27.24 8.94
N ALA A 732 9.18 25.97 8.65
CA ALA A 732 10.15 25.02 8.11
C ALA A 732 10.55 25.33 6.64
N GLY A 733 9.74 26.13 5.93
CA GLY A 733 9.93 26.48 4.52
C GLY A 733 9.61 25.34 3.54
N ARG A 734 8.62 24.51 3.89
CA ARG A 734 8.15 23.38 3.08
C ARG A 734 6.96 23.74 2.17
N LYS A 735 6.32 24.89 2.34
CA LYS A 735 5.28 25.38 1.42
C LYS A 735 5.92 25.94 0.15
N THR A 736 5.75 25.23 -0.97
CA THR A 736 6.25 25.64 -2.30
C THR A 736 5.24 26.47 -3.10
N GLY A 737 3.99 26.58 -2.62
CA GLY A 737 2.94 27.38 -3.24
C GLY A 737 2.20 28.25 -2.22
N GLY A 738 1.48 29.25 -2.70
CA GLY A 738 0.87 30.29 -1.88
C GLY A 738 1.80 31.49 -1.62
N TYR A 739 1.28 32.50 -0.93
CA TYR A 739 1.97 33.74 -0.60
C TYR A 739 2.24 33.80 0.90
N ILE A 740 3.48 34.08 1.27
CA ILE A 740 3.94 34.22 2.66
C ILE A 740 4.34 35.69 2.86
N ASP A 741 3.65 36.40 3.74
CA ASP A 741 4.01 37.76 4.20
C ASP A 741 4.42 37.71 5.68
N GLY A 742 5.11 38.76 6.15
CA GLY A 742 5.64 38.87 7.52
C GLY A 742 7.13 38.52 7.61
N ASP A 743 7.70 38.63 8.81
CA ASP A 743 9.14 38.47 9.05
C ASP A 743 9.43 37.15 9.78
N ILE A 744 10.40 36.38 9.28
CA ILE A 744 10.92 35.17 9.95
C ILE A 744 12.44 35.33 10.12
N LYS A 745 12.93 35.24 11.36
CA LYS A 745 14.35 35.40 11.70
C LYS A 745 14.88 34.25 12.54
N ILE A 746 16.13 33.86 12.30
CA ILE A 746 16.89 32.83 13.03
C ILE A 746 18.01 33.52 13.81
N SER A 747 17.96 33.45 15.14
CA SER A 747 18.91 34.13 16.04
C SER A 747 19.14 35.62 15.68
N GLY A 748 18.10 36.32 15.24
CA GLY A 748 18.12 37.74 14.86
C GLY A 748 18.42 38.05 13.38
N TYR A 749 18.83 37.05 12.58
CA TYR A 749 19.10 37.22 11.15
C TYR A 749 17.91 36.77 10.28
N PRO A 750 17.65 37.39 9.12
CA PRO A 750 16.59 36.94 8.20
C PRO A 750 16.77 35.48 7.79
N LYS A 751 15.68 34.69 7.84
CA LYS A 751 15.71 33.28 7.47
C LYS A 751 16.02 33.11 5.97
N LYS A 752 17.14 32.45 5.65
CA LYS A 752 17.47 31.95 4.30
C LYS A 752 17.21 30.45 4.25
N GLN A 753 16.40 30.00 3.28
CA GLN A 753 15.94 28.61 3.25
C GLN A 753 17.08 27.60 3.05
N GLU A 754 18.05 27.93 2.21
CA GLU A 754 19.17 27.05 1.87
C GLU A 754 20.07 26.72 3.07
N THR A 755 20.39 27.72 3.89
CA THR A 755 21.23 27.55 5.07
C THR A 755 20.44 26.98 6.25
N PHE A 756 19.16 27.37 6.38
CA PHE A 756 18.27 26.87 7.42
C PHE A 756 18.04 25.35 7.35
N ALA A 757 17.95 24.79 6.14
CA ALA A 757 17.78 23.34 5.95
C ALA A 757 18.94 22.50 6.55
N ARG A 758 20.14 23.07 6.71
CA ARG A 758 21.30 22.35 7.29
C ARG A 758 21.30 22.28 8.81
N ILE A 759 20.58 23.17 9.48
CA ILE A 759 20.51 23.24 10.95
C ILE A 759 19.13 22.88 11.50
N SER A 760 18.18 22.54 10.62
CA SER A 760 16.82 22.16 10.98
C SER A 760 16.55 20.69 10.66
N GLY A 761 15.85 20.00 11.55
CA GLY A 761 15.28 18.68 11.32
C GLY A 761 13.76 18.76 11.27
N TYR A 762 13.12 17.92 10.44
CA TYR A 762 11.65 17.87 10.35
C TYR A 762 11.18 16.42 10.37
N CYS A 763 10.46 16.04 11.42
CA CYS A 763 9.80 14.74 11.52
C CYS A 763 8.39 14.87 10.93
N GLU A 764 8.15 14.25 9.79
CA GLU A 764 6.84 14.21 9.12
C GLU A 764 5.85 13.31 9.87
N GLN A 765 4.56 13.56 9.69
CA GLN A 765 3.48 12.75 10.28
C GLN A 765 3.52 11.28 9.79
N ASN A 766 3.88 11.07 8.51
CA ASN A 766 4.02 9.74 7.92
C ASN A 766 5.47 9.26 7.98
N ASP A 767 5.70 8.15 8.68
CA ASP A 767 7.05 7.59 8.85
C ASP A 767 7.50 6.78 7.62
N ILE A 768 7.98 7.47 6.58
CA ILE A 768 8.43 6.83 5.33
C ILE A 768 9.92 6.52 5.44
N HIS A 769 10.32 5.25 5.31
CA HIS A 769 11.72 4.79 5.35
C HIS A 769 11.95 3.63 4.39
N SER A 770 13.21 3.42 3.96
CA SER A 770 13.57 2.29 3.09
C SER A 770 13.32 0.94 3.80
N PRO A 771 12.49 0.03 3.25
CA PRO A 771 12.00 -1.13 3.98
C PRO A 771 13.04 -2.25 4.19
N TYR A 772 14.05 -2.33 3.33
CA TYR A 772 15.04 -3.43 3.33
C TYR A 772 16.36 -3.11 4.07
N ILE A 773 16.36 -2.02 4.85
CA ILE A 773 17.52 -1.51 5.58
C ILE A 773 17.29 -1.68 7.09
N THR A 774 18.35 -1.83 7.88
CA THR A 774 18.22 -1.90 9.33
C THR A 774 18.13 -0.52 9.98
N VAL A 775 17.61 -0.45 11.21
CA VAL A 775 17.60 0.77 12.03
C VAL A 775 18.98 1.45 12.05
N TYR A 776 20.05 0.70 12.37
CA TYR A 776 21.40 1.26 12.42
C TYR A 776 21.88 1.81 11.08
N GLU A 777 21.62 1.08 10.00
CA GLU A 777 22.05 1.48 8.65
C GLU A 777 21.30 2.73 8.16
N SER A 778 20.01 2.88 8.51
CA SER A 778 19.25 4.11 8.24
C SER A 778 19.88 5.32 8.94
N LEU A 779 20.32 5.16 10.19
CA LEU A 779 21.04 6.21 10.93
C LEU A 779 22.40 6.51 10.31
N VAL A 780 23.21 5.49 10.02
CA VAL A 780 24.52 5.66 9.38
C VAL A 780 24.40 6.35 8.02
N TYR A 781 23.39 5.99 7.23
CA TYR A 781 23.11 6.62 5.94
C TYR A 781 22.79 8.11 6.09
N SER A 782 21.91 8.44 7.05
CA SER A 782 21.60 9.83 7.40
C SER A 782 22.85 10.60 7.84
N ALA A 783 23.63 10.02 8.76
CA ALA A 783 24.86 10.61 9.29
C ALA A 783 25.86 10.91 8.18
N TRP A 784 26.04 9.95 7.28
CA TRP A 784 27.02 10.07 6.19
C TRP A 784 26.68 11.23 5.27
N LEU A 785 25.41 11.46 4.94
CA LEU A 785 25.00 12.48 3.99
C LEU A 785 24.83 13.87 4.60
N ARG A 786 24.45 13.96 5.88
CA ARG A 786 24.09 15.22 6.53
C ARG A 786 25.17 15.80 7.44
N LEU A 787 26.05 14.98 8.01
CA LEU A 787 27.15 15.49 8.82
C LEU A 787 28.24 16.14 7.95
N PRO A 788 28.95 17.15 8.47
CA PRO A 788 30.11 17.76 7.82
C PRO A 788 31.23 16.75 7.48
N GLN A 789 32.08 17.09 6.50
CA GLN A 789 33.15 16.22 5.99
C GLN A 789 34.32 16.05 6.97
N ASP A 790 34.52 17.03 7.85
CA ASP A 790 35.55 17.05 8.90
C ASP A 790 35.24 16.07 10.04
N VAL A 791 34.02 15.53 10.12
CA VAL A 791 33.66 14.50 11.09
C VAL A 791 34.21 13.14 10.65
N ASP A 792 35.17 12.62 11.43
CA ASP A 792 35.77 11.32 11.17
C ASP A 792 34.76 10.16 11.33
N LYS A 793 35.12 9.00 10.78
CA LYS A 793 34.26 7.82 10.77
C LYS A 793 33.98 7.29 12.18
N ASN A 794 34.93 7.40 13.12
CA ASN A 794 34.76 6.89 14.47
C ASN A 794 33.83 7.78 15.28
N ASN A 795 34.03 9.11 15.26
CA ASN A 795 33.12 10.04 15.93
C ASN A 795 31.71 9.98 15.34
N ARG A 796 31.55 9.83 14.02
CA ARG A 796 30.24 9.59 13.41
C ARG A 796 29.58 8.31 13.91
N LYS A 797 30.34 7.22 14.08
CA LYS A 797 29.80 5.96 14.61
C LYS A 797 29.37 6.11 16.08
N MET A 798 30.23 6.72 16.90
CA MET A 798 29.92 7.02 18.30
C MET A 798 28.67 7.89 18.41
N PHE A 799 28.57 8.94 17.59
CA PHE A 799 27.40 9.81 17.58
C PHE A 799 26.11 9.07 17.19
N VAL A 800 26.16 8.16 16.22
CA VAL A 800 25.00 7.31 15.87
C VAL A 800 24.60 6.40 17.03
N GLU A 801 25.56 5.88 17.80
CA GLU A 801 25.30 5.04 18.97
C GLU A 801 24.69 5.85 20.12
N GLU A 802 25.19 7.06 20.38
CA GLU A 802 24.61 7.99 21.36
C GLU A 802 23.17 8.38 21.00
N VAL A 803 22.90 8.70 19.73
CA VAL A 803 21.54 9.02 19.28
C VAL A 803 20.61 7.81 19.44
N MET A 804 21.08 6.61 19.10
CA MET A 804 20.31 5.38 19.26
C MET A 804 19.97 5.10 20.73
N GLU A 805 20.90 5.38 21.64
CA GLU A 805 20.66 5.29 23.08
C GLU A 805 19.67 6.35 23.57
N LEU A 806 19.81 7.61 23.11
CA LEU A 806 18.94 8.73 23.47
C LEU A 806 17.47 8.47 23.14
N VAL A 807 17.22 7.80 22.00
CA VAL A 807 15.87 7.41 21.54
C VAL A 807 15.51 5.95 21.89
N GLU A 808 16.34 5.25 22.67
CA GLU A 808 16.12 3.87 23.12
C GLU A 808 15.91 2.82 22.01
N LEU A 809 16.57 3.00 20.85
CA LEU A 809 16.50 2.07 19.72
C LEU A 809 17.56 0.97 19.74
N THR A 810 18.45 0.93 20.74
CA THR A 810 19.56 -0.03 20.84
C THR A 810 19.13 -1.51 20.66
N PRO A 811 18.03 -2.00 21.27
CA PRO A 811 17.59 -3.38 21.08
C PRO A 811 17.15 -3.70 19.64
N LEU A 812 16.81 -2.68 18.85
CA LEU A 812 16.30 -2.80 17.48
C LEU A 812 17.38 -2.49 16.45
N ARG A 813 18.65 -2.37 16.85
CA ARG A 813 19.77 -2.01 15.98
C ARG A 813 19.80 -2.76 14.65
N SER A 814 19.60 -4.08 14.71
CA SER A 814 19.65 -5.01 13.57
C SER A 814 18.28 -5.30 12.95
N ALA A 815 17.21 -4.72 13.50
CA ALA A 815 15.86 -4.92 12.99
C ALA A 815 15.69 -4.26 11.62
N LEU A 816 15.10 -4.98 10.67
CA LEU A 816 14.69 -4.42 9.39
C LEU A 816 13.52 -3.46 9.59
N VAL A 817 13.57 -2.33 8.90
CA VAL A 817 12.53 -1.30 8.96
C VAL A 817 11.18 -1.83 8.47
N GLY A 818 11.17 -2.54 7.34
CA GLY A 818 9.98 -3.13 6.74
C GLY A 818 8.96 -2.12 6.18
N LEU A 819 7.96 -2.65 5.47
CA LEU A 819 6.87 -1.88 4.85
C LEU A 819 5.82 -1.51 5.90
N PRO A 820 5.38 -0.24 5.96
CA PRO A 820 4.36 0.22 6.91
C PRO A 820 3.10 -0.67 6.88
N GLY A 821 2.63 -1.09 8.07
CA GLY A 821 1.42 -1.92 8.21
C GLY A 821 1.56 -3.37 7.73
N VAL A 822 2.67 -3.76 7.10
CA VAL A 822 2.87 -5.10 6.54
C VAL A 822 3.93 -5.88 7.31
N ASN A 823 5.10 -5.31 7.60
CA ASN A 823 6.17 -6.01 8.33
C ASN A 823 7.23 -5.05 8.90
N GLY A 824 8.15 -5.59 9.71
CA GLY A 824 9.29 -4.84 10.26
C GLY A 824 8.97 -4.14 11.58
N LEU A 825 9.29 -2.84 11.66
CA LEU A 825 9.09 -2.04 12.86
C LEU A 825 7.62 -1.69 13.10
N SER A 826 7.22 -1.73 14.37
CA SER A 826 5.94 -1.16 14.82
C SER A 826 5.87 0.35 14.59
N THR A 827 4.68 0.93 14.67
CA THR A 827 4.46 2.39 14.49
C THR A 827 5.32 3.20 15.47
N GLU A 828 5.31 2.83 16.75
CA GLU A 828 6.12 3.44 17.82
C GLU A 828 7.61 3.45 17.50
N GLN A 829 8.14 2.28 17.14
CA GLN A 829 9.57 2.11 16.84
C GLN A 829 9.96 2.89 15.58
N ARG A 830 9.05 2.96 14.60
CA ARG A 830 9.25 3.72 13.37
C ARG A 830 9.26 5.23 13.62
N LYS A 831 8.41 5.74 14.51
CA LYS A 831 8.45 7.15 14.95
C LYS A 831 9.76 7.51 15.61
N ARG A 832 10.24 6.66 16.52
CA ARG A 832 11.57 6.84 17.13
C ARG A 832 12.68 6.79 16.10
N LEU A 833 12.58 5.92 15.09
CA LEU A 833 13.53 5.91 13.97
C LEU A 833 13.47 7.21 13.17
N THR A 834 12.29 7.77 12.90
CA THR A 834 12.14 9.09 12.24
C THR A 834 12.86 10.18 13.03
N ILE A 835 12.60 10.25 14.35
CA ILE A 835 13.27 11.21 15.24
C ILE A 835 14.79 11.02 15.22
N ALA A 836 15.26 9.77 15.33
CA ALA A 836 16.69 9.46 15.33
C ALA A 836 17.36 9.80 14.00
N VAL A 837 16.71 9.52 12.86
CA VAL A 837 17.24 9.84 11.53
C VAL A 837 17.47 11.33 11.39
N GLU A 838 16.53 12.17 11.85
CA GLU A 838 16.67 13.63 11.87
C GLU A 838 17.70 14.12 12.89
N LEU A 839 17.76 13.52 14.09
CA LEU A 839 18.68 13.93 15.14
C LEU A 839 20.15 13.64 14.78
N VAL A 840 20.41 12.58 14.01
CA VAL A 840 21.74 12.22 13.52
C VAL A 840 22.32 13.27 12.54
N ALA A 841 21.51 14.19 12.02
CA ALA A 841 22.02 15.35 11.29
C ALA A 841 22.64 16.43 12.20
N ASN A 842 22.63 16.22 13.52
CA ASN A 842 23.02 17.19 14.56
C ASN A 842 22.30 18.56 14.42
N PRO A 843 20.96 18.59 14.22
CA PRO A 843 20.24 19.86 14.01
C PRO A 843 20.15 20.68 15.30
N SER A 844 20.04 22.00 15.17
CA SER A 844 19.81 22.94 16.27
C SER A 844 18.32 23.17 16.55
N ILE A 845 17.50 23.07 15.52
CA ILE A 845 16.04 23.27 15.56
C ILE A 845 15.36 22.01 15.03
N ILE A 846 14.38 21.46 15.74
CA ILE A 846 13.63 20.29 15.31
C ILE A 846 12.14 20.58 15.33
N PHE A 847 11.49 20.38 14.19
CA PHE A 847 10.04 20.37 14.06
C PHE A 847 9.55 18.92 14.08
N MET A 848 8.52 18.64 14.87
CA MET A 848 7.91 17.31 14.93
C MET A 848 6.41 17.43 14.69
N ASP A 849 5.94 16.94 13.54
CA ASP A 849 4.52 16.95 13.22
C ASP A 849 3.84 15.71 13.83
N GLU A 850 3.06 15.91 14.87
CA GLU A 850 2.29 14.91 15.61
C GLU A 850 3.12 13.67 16.01
N PRO A 851 4.18 13.81 16.83
CA PRO A 851 5.04 12.68 17.21
C PRO A 851 4.30 11.58 18.00
N THR A 852 3.12 11.88 18.54
CA THR A 852 2.30 10.93 19.32
C THR A 852 1.12 10.34 18.54
N SER A 853 0.88 10.73 17.28
CA SER A 853 -0.27 10.24 16.50
C SER A 853 -0.18 8.72 16.22
N GLY A 854 -1.32 8.03 16.28
CA GLY A 854 -1.39 6.59 16.02
C GLY A 854 -0.67 5.71 17.06
N LEU A 855 -0.23 6.28 18.19
CA LEU A 855 0.40 5.57 19.30
C LEU A 855 -0.53 5.48 20.50
N ASP A 856 -0.35 4.43 21.30
CA ASP A 856 -0.84 4.41 22.68
C ASP A 856 0.02 5.35 23.54
N ALA A 857 -0.50 5.95 24.60
CA ALA A 857 0.20 6.74 25.61
C ALA A 857 1.40 6.07 26.27
N ARG A 858 1.57 4.75 26.29
CA ARG A 858 2.85 4.15 26.71
C ARG A 858 3.88 4.37 25.61
N ALA A 859 3.57 3.95 24.39
CA ALA A 859 4.34 4.21 23.17
C ALA A 859 4.61 5.71 22.97
N ALA A 860 3.62 6.57 23.19
CA ALA A 860 3.72 8.01 23.09
C ALA A 860 4.52 8.59 24.26
N ALA A 861 4.43 8.05 25.48
CA ALA A 861 5.30 8.45 26.58
C ALA A 861 6.76 8.07 26.32
N ILE A 862 7.02 6.89 25.72
CA ILE A 862 8.36 6.49 25.30
C ILE A 862 8.89 7.45 24.22
N VAL A 863 8.08 7.77 23.21
CA VAL A 863 8.44 8.77 22.19
C VAL A 863 8.66 10.15 22.81
N MET A 864 7.76 10.62 23.68
CA MET A 864 7.88 11.92 24.33
C MET A 864 9.05 12.00 25.30
N ARG A 865 9.44 10.89 25.93
CA ARG A 865 10.68 10.79 26.70
C ARG A 865 11.89 10.98 25.78
N ALA A 866 11.91 10.36 24.61
CA ALA A 866 12.96 10.59 23.61
C ALA A 866 12.99 12.05 23.11
N VAL A 867 11.82 12.67 22.93
CA VAL A 867 11.71 14.10 22.59
C VAL A 867 12.24 14.98 23.72
N ARG A 868 11.87 14.72 24.98
CA ARG A 868 12.35 15.45 26.16
C ARG A 868 13.87 15.32 26.31
N ASN A 869 14.40 14.11 26.20
CA ASN A 869 15.84 13.85 26.19
C ASN A 869 16.55 14.66 25.10
N THR A 870 15.92 14.81 23.92
CA THR A 870 16.45 15.62 22.81
C THR A 870 16.45 17.11 23.15
N VAL A 871 15.42 17.63 23.80
CA VAL A 871 15.37 19.04 24.24
C VAL A 871 16.42 19.33 25.30
N ASP A 872 16.62 18.39 26.23
CA ASP A 872 17.55 18.53 27.36
C ASP A 872 19.03 18.62 26.92
N THR A 873 19.33 18.24 25.66
CA THR A 873 20.63 18.51 25.04
C THR A 873 20.86 19.99 24.69
N GLY A 874 19.84 20.85 24.81
CA GLY A 874 19.89 22.29 24.51
C GLY A 874 19.29 22.70 23.16
N ARG A 875 18.57 21.81 22.47
CA ARG A 875 17.95 22.08 21.15
C ARG A 875 16.64 22.85 21.25
N THR A 876 16.27 23.56 20.20
CA THR A 876 14.93 24.15 20.05
C THR A 876 14.00 23.09 19.44
N VAL A 877 12.99 22.65 20.18
CA VAL A 877 12.06 21.61 19.69
C VAL A 877 10.63 22.10 19.75
N VAL A 878 9.95 22.01 18.60
CA VAL A 878 8.54 22.39 18.44
C VAL A 878 7.80 21.19 17.93
N CYS A 879 6.70 20.82 18.58
CA CYS A 879 5.86 19.75 18.07
C CYS A 879 4.40 20.14 17.99
N THR A 880 3.70 19.69 16.95
CA THR A 880 2.24 19.73 16.93
C THR A 880 1.71 18.58 17.77
N ILE A 881 0.69 18.84 18.59
CA ILE A 881 0.03 17.77 19.35
C ILE A 881 -1.47 18.02 19.40
N HIS A 882 -2.27 16.98 19.15
CA HIS A 882 -3.71 17.13 18.97
C HIS A 882 -4.47 17.10 20.31
N GLN A 883 -4.11 16.19 21.22
CA GLN A 883 -4.68 16.12 22.58
C GLN A 883 -3.89 15.15 23.49
N PRO A 884 -2.85 15.61 24.19
CA PRO A 884 -2.03 14.75 25.03
C PRO A 884 -2.71 14.35 26.35
N SER A 885 -2.24 13.25 26.95
CA SER A 885 -2.51 12.92 28.35
C SER A 885 -1.91 13.98 29.28
N ILE A 886 -2.36 14.05 30.53
CA ILE A 886 -1.88 15.05 31.52
C ILE A 886 -0.36 14.99 31.64
N ASN A 887 0.22 13.79 31.77
CA ASN A 887 1.67 13.61 31.91
C ASN A 887 2.45 14.10 30.69
N ILE A 888 1.94 13.86 29.48
CA ILE A 888 2.58 14.33 28.24
C ILE A 888 2.41 15.85 28.12
N PHE A 889 1.24 16.39 28.45
CA PHE A 889 0.98 17.82 28.39
C PHE A 889 1.88 18.61 29.35
N GLU A 890 2.08 18.08 30.55
CA GLU A 890 2.93 18.69 31.58
C GLU A 890 4.43 18.52 31.30
N ALA A 891 4.83 17.69 30.32
CA ALA A 891 6.22 17.60 29.85
C ALA A 891 6.63 18.78 28.95
N PHE A 892 5.66 19.56 28.46
CA PHE A 892 5.89 20.78 27.68
C PHE A 892 6.22 21.97 28.57
N ASP A 893 7.14 22.81 28.12
CA ASP A 893 7.53 24.03 28.82
C ASP A 893 6.60 25.20 28.41
N GLU A 894 6.29 25.27 27.11
CA GLU A 894 5.50 26.33 26.49
C GLU A 894 4.39 25.80 25.60
N LEU A 895 3.33 26.60 25.46
CA LEU A 895 2.18 26.35 24.60
C LEU A 895 1.99 27.49 23.62
N PHE A 896 1.86 27.13 22.35
CA PHE A 896 1.37 27.96 21.26
C PHE A 896 -0.01 27.43 20.84
N LEU A 897 -1.08 28.10 21.24
CA LEU A 897 -2.46 27.69 21.00
C LEU A 897 -3.09 28.54 19.89
N MET A 898 -3.64 27.85 18.89
CA MET A 898 -4.33 28.46 17.75
C MET A 898 -5.81 28.09 17.71
N LYS A 899 -6.65 29.06 17.31
CA LYS A 899 -8.07 28.83 16.99
C LYS A 899 -8.30 28.63 15.49
N ARG A 900 -9.49 28.15 15.14
CA ARG A 900 -9.92 28.02 13.73
C ARG A 900 -9.85 29.38 13.04
N GLY A 901 -9.28 29.42 11.84
CA GLY A 901 -9.07 30.67 11.09
C GLY A 901 -7.64 31.23 11.17
N GLY A 902 -6.69 30.49 11.76
CA GLY A 902 -5.26 30.80 11.66
C GLY A 902 -4.82 31.94 12.57
N GLN A 903 -5.37 32.01 13.79
CA GLN A 903 -5.08 33.05 14.77
C GLN A 903 -4.66 32.44 16.10
N GLU A 904 -3.68 33.05 16.75
CA GLU A 904 -3.21 32.69 18.08
C GLU A 904 -4.13 33.24 19.19
N ILE A 905 -4.35 32.42 20.21
CA ILE A 905 -5.19 32.75 21.38
C ILE A 905 -4.43 32.60 22.70
N TYR A 906 -3.28 31.94 22.69
CA TYR A 906 -2.37 31.84 23.83
C TYR A 906 -0.96 31.50 23.33
N VAL A 907 0.05 32.28 23.74
CA VAL A 907 1.46 31.94 23.52
C VAL A 907 2.22 32.22 24.80
N GLY A 908 2.73 31.19 25.46
CA GLY A 908 3.46 31.36 26.71
C GLY A 908 3.72 30.08 27.50
N PRO A 909 4.32 30.21 28.71
CA PRO A 909 4.70 29.07 29.54
C PRO A 909 3.50 28.43 30.22
N LEU A 910 3.45 27.10 30.23
CA LEU A 910 2.37 26.35 30.90
C LEU A 910 2.40 26.51 32.43
N GLY A 911 3.61 26.58 33.00
CA GLY A 911 3.83 26.56 34.44
C GLY A 911 3.64 25.17 35.05
N ARG A 912 4.11 24.97 36.28
CA ARG A 912 3.97 23.69 36.98
C ARG A 912 2.48 23.32 37.09
N TYR A 913 2.13 22.09 36.72
CA TYR A 913 0.73 21.62 36.68
C TYR A 913 -0.20 22.49 35.81
N SER A 914 0.32 23.10 34.75
CA SER A 914 -0.40 23.99 33.83
C SER A 914 -1.04 25.22 34.50
N CYS A 915 -0.55 25.64 35.67
CA CYS A 915 -1.19 26.69 36.46
C CYS A 915 -1.27 28.06 35.78
N HIS A 916 -0.32 28.43 34.91
CA HIS A 916 -0.35 29.72 34.22
C HIS A 916 -1.43 29.74 33.13
N LEU A 917 -1.56 28.62 32.40
CA LEU A 917 -2.62 28.42 31.41
C LEU A 917 -4.01 28.50 32.05
N ILE A 918 -4.21 27.75 33.14
CA ILE A 918 -5.51 27.68 33.84
C ILE A 918 -5.89 29.07 34.35
N LYS A 919 -4.97 29.76 35.04
CA LYS A 919 -5.21 31.13 35.54
C LYS A 919 -5.54 32.12 34.42
N TYR A 920 -4.92 32.00 33.25
CA TYR A 920 -5.22 32.87 32.12
C TYR A 920 -6.66 32.69 31.64
N PHE A 921 -7.08 31.47 31.32
CA PHE A 921 -8.43 31.23 30.81
C PHE A 921 -9.52 31.43 31.88
N GLU A 922 -9.26 31.09 33.15
CA GLU A 922 -10.20 31.37 34.26
C GLU A 922 -10.35 32.87 34.56
N SER A 923 -9.38 33.70 34.18
CA SER A 923 -9.49 35.16 34.34
C SER A 923 -10.42 35.81 33.30
N LEU A 924 -10.78 35.07 32.23
CA LEU A 924 -11.65 35.59 31.18
C LEU A 924 -13.12 35.45 31.59
N PRO A 925 -13.94 36.50 31.40
CA PRO A 925 -15.34 36.49 31.81
C PRO A 925 -16.13 35.43 31.04
N GLY A 926 -16.87 34.59 31.77
CA GLY A 926 -17.77 33.57 31.22
C GLY A 926 -17.14 32.19 30.97
N VAL A 927 -15.81 32.05 31.08
CA VAL A 927 -15.14 30.74 30.95
C VAL A 927 -15.38 29.90 32.21
N SER A 928 -15.81 28.65 32.03
CA SER A 928 -16.03 27.70 33.13
C SER A 928 -14.72 27.25 33.77
N LYS A 929 -14.65 27.25 35.10
CA LYS A 929 -13.50 26.72 35.86
C LYS A 929 -13.22 25.26 35.57
N ILE A 930 -11.96 24.85 35.67
CA ILE A 930 -11.57 23.45 35.47
C ILE A 930 -12.05 22.59 36.65
N LYS A 931 -12.57 21.39 36.36
CA LYS A 931 -12.96 20.42 37.38
C LYS A 931 -11.72 19.75 37.99
N GLU A 932 -11.81 19.30 39.23
CA GLU A 932 -10.70 18.55 39.85
C GLU A 932 -10.35 17.29 39.04
N ALA A 933 -9.04 17.01 38.92
CA ALA A 933 -8.46 15.91 38.14
C ALA A 933 -8.79 15.89 36.63
N TYR A 934 -9.37 16.97 36.08
CA TYR A 934 -9.67 17.08 34.66
C TYR A 934 -8.43 17.48 33.85
N ASN A 935 -8.29 16.95 32.63
CA ASN A 935 -7.11 17.18 31.80
C ASN A 935 -7.08 18.65 31.29
N PRO A 936 -6.08 19.47 31.65
CA PRO A 936 -6.00 20.87 31.23
C PRO A 936 -5.98 21.05 29.71
N ALA A 937 -5.34 20.13 28.98
CA ALA A 937 -5.25 20.18 27.52
C ALA A 937 -6.61 19.95 26.85
N THR A 938 -7.47 19.12 27.48
CA THR A 938 -8.83 18.85 27.00
C THR A 938 -9.74 20.03 27.31
N TRP A 939 -9.71 20.49 28.55
CA TRP A 939 -10.47 21.66 28.99
C TRP A 939 -10.21 22.89 28.15
N MET A 940 -8.94 23.23 27.88
CA MET A 940 -8.61 24.43 27.11
C MET A 940 -9.18 24.37 25.69
N LEU A 941 -9.20 23.20 25.04
CA LEU A 941 -9.75 23.02 23.69
C LEU A 941 -11.29 23.10 23.69
N GLU A 942 -11.94 22.64 24.77
CA GLU A 942 -13.39 22.72 24.94
C GLU A 942 -13.86 24.16 25.18
N VAL A 943 -13.22 24.89 26.11
CA VAL A 943 -13.63 26.27 26.44
C VAL A 943 -13.29 27.27 25.34
N THR A 944 -12.32 26.95 24.47
CA THR A 944 -11.95 27.77 23.30
C THR A 944 -12.58 27.26 21.99
N ALA A 945 -13.52 26.32 22.06
CA ALA A 945 -14.24 25.83 20.90
C ALA A 945 -15.12 26.93 20.27
N ALA A 946 -15.32 26.88 18.96
CA ALA A 946 -16.10 27.88 18.22
C ALA A 946 -17.56 28.01 18.72
N SER A 947 -18.15 26.91 19.20
CA SER A 947 -19.50 26.92 19.80
C SER A 947 -19.54 27.69 21.13
N GLN A 948 -18.49 27.57 21.96
CA GLN A 948 -18.37 28.32 23.20
C GLN A 948 -18.07 29.79 22.92
N GLU A 949 -17.19 30.08 21.96
CA GLU A 949 -16.88 31.43 21.50
C GLU A 949 -18.16 32.18 21.05
N MET A 950 -19.03 31.50 20.29
CA MET A 950 -20.34 32.03 19.88
C MET A 950 -21.32 32.21 21.04
N THR A 951 -21.33 31.27 22.00
CA THR A 951 -22.21 31.33 23.18
C THR A 951 -21.82 32.47 24.11
N LEU A 952 -20.53 32.72 24.27
CA LEU A 952 -19.98 33.78 25.10
C LEU A 952 -19.99 35.15 24.41
N GLY A 953 -20.11 35.19 23.07
CA GLY A 953 -20.08 36.43 22.29
C GLY A 953 -18.72 37.15 22.34
N VAL A 954 -17.63 36.39 22.50
CA VAL A 954 -16.26 36.93 22.59
C VAL A 954 -15.42 36.46 21.41
N ASP A 955 -14.34 37.17 21.07
CA ASP A 955 -13.28 36.66 20.20
C ASP A 955 -12.01 36.43 21.04
N PHE A 956 -11.58 35.17 21.18
CA PHE A 956 -10.42 34.83 22.01
C PHE A 956 -9.09 35.40 21.46
N ALA A 957 -8.97 35.60 20.15
CA ALA A 957 -7.78 36.19 19.54
C ALA A 957 -7.67 37.68 19.87
N ASP A 958 -8.80 38.40 19.91
CA ASP A 958 -8.83 39.80 20.32
C ASP A 958 -8.54 39.97 21.81
N LEU A 959 -9.06 39.07 22.65
CA LEU A 959 -8.74 39.04 24.08
C LEU A 959 -7.25 38.78 24.30
N TYR A 960 -6.66 37.85 23.55
CA TYR A 960 -5.23 37.57 23.61
C TYR A 960 -4.40 38.80 23.22
N LYS A 961 -4.70 39.46 22.11
CA LYS A 961 -3.98 40.67 21.65
C LYS A 961 -4.00 41.82 22.68
N LYS A 962 -5.06 41.92 23.48
CA LYS A 962 -5.18 42.93 24.55
C LYS A 962 -4.50 42.52 25.88
N SER A 963 -4.11 41.25 26.00
CA SER A 963 -3.54 40.70 27.24
C SER A 963 -2.08 41.09 27.46
N ASP A 964 -1.63 41.05 28.71
CA ASP A 964 -0.20 41.23 29.05
C ASP A 964 0.67 40.08 28.54
N LEU A 965 0.08 38.91 28.30
CA LEU A 965 0.78 37.76 27.71
C LEU A 965 1.25 38.08 26.28
N TYR A 966 0.38 38.70 25.47
CA TYR A 966 0.75 39.14 24.12
C TYR A 966 1.84 40.21 24.12
N LYS A 967 1.79 41.18 25.04
CA LYS A 967 2.86 42.19 25.21
C LYS A 967 4.20 41.55 25.54
N ARG A 968 4.22 40.56 26.46
CA ARG A 968 5.42 39.79 26.81
C ARG A 968 5.96 39.01 25.60
N ASN A 969 5.09 38.38 24.82
CA ASN A 969 5.48 37.66 23.61
C ASN A 969 6.10 38.61 22.57
N LYS A 970 5.49 39.78 22.31
CA LYS A 970 6.06 40.80 21.41
C LYS A 970 7.40 41.36 21.90
N ALA A 971 7.58 41.55 23.21
CA ALA A 971 8.86 41.94 23.78
C ALA A 971 9.93 40.87 23.57
N LEU A 972 9.58 39.59 23.80
CA LEU A 972 10.48 38.45 23.57
C LEU A 972 10.87 38.29 22.09
N ILE A 973 9.92 38.46 21.16
CA ILE A 973 10.18 38.46 19.72
C ILE A 973 11.16 39.58 19.38
N THR A 974 10.96 40.78 19.93
CA THR A 974 11.85 41.93 19.68
C THR A 974 13.27 41.66 20.17
N GLU A 975 13.41 41.13 21.38
CA GLU A 975 14.71 40.75 21.98
C GLU A 975 15.44 39.71 21.11
N LEU A 976 14.77 38.62 20.77
CA LEU A 976 15.37 37.52 19.99
C LEU A 976 15.53 37.84 18.49
N SER A 977 14.84 38.86 17.98
CA SER A 977 14.98 39.36 16.61
C SER A 977 16.22 40.24 16.42
N THR A 978 16.90 40.61 17.51
CA THR A 978 18.15 41.37 17.47
C THR A 978 19.36 40.44 17.60
N PRO A 979 20.31 40.44 16.65
CA PRO A 979 21.50 39.61 16.74
C PRO A 979 22.33 39.97 17.98
N ARG A 980 22.87 38.95 18.66
CA ARG A 980 23.76 39.19 19.81
C ARG A 980 25.12 39.72 19.32
N PRO A 981 25.80 40.60 20.09
CA PRO A 981 27.13 41.08 19.72
C PRO A 981 28.12 39.92 19.54
N GLY A 982 28.79 39.85 18.38
CA GLY A 982 29.78 38.81 18.06
C GLY A 982 29.25 37.57 17.35
N THR A 983 27.93 37.43 17.15
CA THR A 983 27.37 36.35 16.31
C THR A 983 27.50 36.67 14.83
N LYS A 984 27.48 35.64 13.97
CA LYS A 984 27.49 35.78 12.51
C LYS A 984 26.22 35.16 11.92
N ASP A 985 25.82 35.65 10.75
CA ASP A 985 24.74 35.02 9.97
C ASP A 985 25.14 33.58 9.58
N LEU A 986 24.14 32.71 9.48
CA LEU A 986 24.32 31.30 9.12
C LEU A 986 24.79 31.20 7.66
N HIS A 987 26.04 30.76 7.46
CA HIS A 987 26.63 30.59 6.15
C HIS A 987 27.29 29.22 6.01
N PHE A 988 27.00 28.57 4.89
CA PHE A 988 27.61 27.31 4.49
C PHE A 988 28.12 27.43 3.06
N GLU A 989 29.29 26.89 2.76
CA GLU A 989 29.92 26.99 1.43
C GLU A 989 29.12 26.29 0.33
N THR A 990 28.38 25.23 0.70
CA THR A 990 27.61 24.40 -0.22
C THR A 990 26.25 24.06 0.37
N GLN A 991 25.28 23.86 -0.52
CA GLN A 991 23.91 23.47 -0.17
C GLN A 991 23.87 22.10 0.55
N PHE A 992 24.70 21.15 0.11
CA PHE A 992 24.77 19.79 0.67
C PHE A 992 26.05 19.60 1.48
N SER A 993 26.00 18.87 2.61
CA SER A 993 27.18 18.65 3.47
C SER A 993 28.29 17.85 2.78
N GLN A 994 27.93 16.93 1.88
CA GLN A 994 28.86 16.02 1.21
C GLN A 994 29.04 16.38 -0.28
N PRO A 995 30.22 16.10 -0.88
CA PRO A 995 30.45 16.34 -2.30
C PRO A 995 29.67 15.33 -3.14
N PHE A 996 29.44 15.67 -4.41
CA PHE A 996 28.65 14.87 -5.35
C PHE A 996 29.05 13.39 -5.39
N TRP A 997 30.35 13.08 -5.45
CA TRP A 997 30.83 11.69 -5.52
C TRP A 997 30.53 10.89 -4.25
N THR A 998 30.68 11.51 -3.07
CA THR A 998 30.33 10.86 -1.80
C THR A 998 28.83 10.62 -1.70
N GLN A 999 28.01 11.56 -2.19
CA GLN A 999 26.56 11.35 -2.30
C GLN A 999 26.24 10.14 -3.18
N CYS A 1000 26.90 10.00 -4.33
CA CYS A 1000 26.73 8.85 -5.24
C CYS A 1000 27.08 7.52 -4.56
N MET A 1001 28.22 7.47 -3.85
CA MET A 1001 28.66 6.26 -3.14
C MET A 1001 27.73 5.89 -1.99
N ALA A 1002 27.25 6.86 -1.22
CA ALA A 1002 26.28 6.61 -0.16
C ALA A 1002 24.96 6.07 -0.73
N CYS A 1003 24.43 6.67 -1.81
CA CYS A 1003 23.22 6.19 -2.48
C CYS A 1003 23.40 4.78 -3.03
N LEU A 1004 24.54 4.49 -3.67
CA LEU A 1004 24.86 3.16 -4.18
C LEU A 1004 24.96 2.12 -3.05
N TRP A 1005 25.58 2.49 -1.92
CA TRP A 1005 25.67 1.62 -0.74
C TRP A 1005 24.28 1.27 -0.19
N LYS A 1006 23.39 2.27 -0.07
CA LYS A 1006 22.00 2.09 0.33
C LYS A 1006 21.27 1.13 -0.61
N GLN A 1007 21.37 1.39 -1.93
CA GLN A 1007 20.71 0.59 -2.96
C GLN A 1007 21.24 -0.85 -2.99
N HIS A 1008 22.55 -1.04 -2.85
CA HIS A 1008 23.16 -2.36 -2.78
C HIS A 1008 22.58 -3.21 -1.64
N LEU A 1009 22.48 -2.66 -0.44
CA LEU A 1009 21.88 -3.34 0.71
C LEU A 1009 20.39 -3.66 0.48
N SER A 1010 19.63 -2.69 -0.05
CA SER A 1010 18.20 -2.85 -0.33
C SER A 1010 17.96 -3.99 -1.34
N TYR A 1011 18.72 -4.01 -2.44
CA TYR A 1011 18.60 -5.04 -3.49
C TYR A 1011 19.03 -6.42 -2.99
N TRP A 1012 20.12 -6.49 -2.23
CA TRP A 1012 20.61 -7.75 -1.66
C TRP A 1012 19.61 -8.39 -0.68
N ARG A 1013 18.89 -7.55 0.07
CA ARG A 1013 17.88 -7.98 1.07
C ARG A 1013 16.46 -8.03 0.54
N ASN A 1014 16.24 -7.77 -0.75
CA ASN A 1014 14.96 -7.95 -1.43
C ASN A 1014 14.97 -9.21 -2.33
N PRO A 1015 14.95 -10.43 -1.74
CA PRO A 1015 14.96 -11.68 -2.52
C PRO A 1015 13.69 -11.84 -3.37
N SER A 1016 12.57 -11.25 -2.98
CA SER A 1016 11.33 -11.24 -3.78
C SER A 1016 11.51 -10.58 -5.15
N TYR A 1017 12.45 -9.63 -5.27
CA TYR A 1017 12.80 -9.04 -6.55
C TYR A 1017 13.93 -9.80 -7.24
N THR A 1018 15.12 -9.88 -6.62
CA THR A 1018 16.32 -10.41 -7.26
C THR A 1018 16.27 -11.93 -7.45
N ALA A 1019 15.87 -12.70 -6.44
CA ALA A 1019 15.85 -14.16 -6.54
C ALA A 1019 14.73 -14.66 -7.46
N VAL A 1020 13.54 -14.04 -7.40
CA VAL A 1020 12.42 -14.38 -8.29
C VAL A 1020 12.80 -14.09 -9.74
N ARG A 1021 13.38 -12.92 -10.03
CA ARG A 1021 13.86 -12.55 -11.37
C ARG A 1021 14.90 -13.54 -11.91
N PHE A 1022 15.85 -13.98 -11.05
CA PHE A 1022 16.89 -14.93 -11.43
C PHE A 1022 16.34 -16.35 -11.66
N ILE A 1023 15.59 -16.91 -10.69
CA ILE A 1023 14.97 -18.24 -10.81
C ILE A 1023 14.09 -18.29 -12.06
N PHE A 1024 13.32 -17.23 -12.29
CA PHE A 1024 12.46 -17.13 -13.46
C PHE A 1024 13.26 -17.14 -14.76
N THR A 1025 14.37 -16.41 -14.82
CA THR A 1025 15.23 -16.38 -16.01
C THR A 1025 15.82 -17.75 -16.32
N VAL A 1026 16.22 -18.51 -15.29
CA VAL A 1026 16.73 -19.88 -15.47
C VAL A 1026 15.62 -20.82 -15.97
N ILE A 1027 14.43 -20.77 -15.38
CA ILE A 1027 13.28 -21.56 -15.85
C ILE A 1027 12.97 -21.22 -17.31
N LEU A 1028 12.95 -19.92 -17.64
CA LEU A 1028 12.69 -19.46 -19.00
C LEU A 1028 13.79 -19.93 -19.97
N ALA A 1029 15.06 -19.85 -19.58
CA ALA A 1029 16.19 -20.34 -20.37
C ALA A 1029 16.06 -21.84 -20.68
N LEU A 1030 15.67 -22.66 -19.69
CA LEU A 1030 15.45 -24.10 -19.89
C LEU A 1030 14.25 -24.38 -20.80
N VAL A 1031 13.14 -23.65 -20.63
CA VAL A 1031 11.97 -23.79 -21.50
C VAL A 1031 12.33 -23.42 -22.94
N PHE A 1032 12.98 -22.26 -23.17
CA PHE A 1032 13.43 -21.86 -24.50
C PHE A 1032 14.44 -22.84 -25.09
N GLY A 1033 15.44 -23.25 -24.31
CA GLY A 1033 16.46 -24.21 -24.74
C GLY A 1033 15.86 -25.56 -25.14
N THR A 1034 14.87 -26.07 -24.41
CA THR A 1034 14.19 -27.33 -24.78
C THR A 1034 13.20 -27.17 -25.93
N LEU A 1035 12.57 -26.00 -26.07
CA LEU A 1035 11.59 -25.72 -27.13
C LEU A 1035 12.28 -25.53 -28.48
N PHE A 1036 13.40 -24.80 -28.51
CA PHE A 1036 14.22 -24.53 -29.70
C PHE A 1036 15.46 -25.43 -29.80
N TRP A 1037 15.38 -26.64 -29.25
CA TRP A 1037 16.53 -27.55 -29.13
C TRP A 1037 17.18 -27.89 -30.48
N ASP A 1038 18.48 -27.66 -30.58
CA ASP A 1038 19.34 -27.96 -31.75
C ASP A 1038 18.83 -27.30 -33.05
N LEU A 1039 18.19 -26.12 -32.92
CA LEU A 1039 17.70 -25.33 -34.04
C LEU A 1039 18.82 -24.52 -34.71
N GLY A 1040 19.80 -24.04 -33.94
CA GLY A 1040 20.88 -23.16 -34.42
C GLY A 1040 21.80 -23.80 -35.47
N ARG A 1041 21.81 -25.13 -35.59
CA ARG A 1041 22.56 -25.87 -36.61
C ARG A 1041 21.83 -26.03 -37.93
N ARG A 1042 20.52 -25.75 -37.96
CA ARG A 1042 19.68 -25.92 -39.15
C ARG A 1042 19.66 -24.60 -39.93
N VAL A 1043 20.28 -24.59 -41.09
CA VAL A 1043 20.33 -23.43 -42.00
C VAL A 1043 19.95 -23.79 -43.43
N SER A 1044 19.45 -25.01 -43.64
CA SER A 1044 19.19 -25.60 -44.96
C SER A 1044 17.92 -25.08 -45.64
N ARG A 1045 17.00 -24.47 -44.90
CA ARG A 1045 15.74 -23.93 -45.42
C ARG A 1045 15.55 -22.51 -44.91
N SER A 1046 14.89 -21.66 -45.69
CA SER A 1046 14.56 -20.29 -45.26
C SER A 1046 13.72 -20.30 -43.97
N GLN A 1047 12.83 -21.30 -43.80
CA GLN A 1047 12.07 -21.50 -42.57
C GLN A 1047 12.96 -21.80 -41.35
N ASP A 1048 14.11 -22.46 -41.52
CA ASP A 1048 15.02 -22.75 -40.41
C ASP A 1048 15.63 -21.44 -39.86
N LEU A 1049 16.03 -20.52 -40.75
CA LEU A 1049 16.52 -19.18 -40.40
C LEU A 1049 15.42 -18.31 -39.77
N LEU A 1050 14.18 -18.38 -40.29
CA LEU A 1050 13.02 -17.70 -39.70
C LEU A 1050 12.70 -18.22 -38.30
N ASN A 1051 12.74 -19.54 -38.08
CA ASN A 1051 12.56 -20.15 -36.76
C ASN A 1051 13.68 -19.72 -35.80
N ALA A 1052 14.94 -19.66 -36.27
CA ALA A 1052 16.08 -19.23 -35.48
C ALA A 1052 15.96 -17.76 -35.07
N MET A 1053 15.62 -16.86 -36.00
CA MET A 1053 15.33 -15.46 -35.69
C MET A 1053 14.11 -15.33 -34.78
N GLY A 1054 13.07 -16.14 -34.98
CA GLY A 1054 11.88 -16.18 -34.12
C GLY A 1054 12.21 -16.53 -32.68
N SER A 1055 13.18 -17.43 -32.47
CA SER A 1055 13.68 -17.77 -31.12
C SER A 1055 14.37 -16.59 -30.43
N MET A 1056 15.22 -15.85 -31.16
CA MET A 1056 15.92 -14.66 -30.67
C MET A 1056 14.93 -13.52 -30.42
N TYR A 1057 13.99 -13.29 -31.34
CA TYR A 1057 12.90 -12.34 -31.21
C TYR A 1057 12.05 -12.56 -29.96
N ALA A 1058 11.59 -13.80 -29.75
CA ALA A 1058 10.80 -14.14 -28.57
C ALA A 1058 11.63 -13.97 -27.29
N ALA A 1059 12.90 -14.41 -27.28
CA ALA A 1059 13.80 -14.21 -26.15
C ALA A 1059 13.95 -12.72 -25.79
N THR A 1060 14.30 -11.88 -26.77
CA THR A 1060 14.55 -10.44 -26.60
C THR A 1060 13.32 -9.71 -26.05
N LEU A 1061 12.17 -9.84 -26.71
CA LEU A 1061 10.98 -9.08 -26.33
C LEU A 1061 10.45 -9.51 -24.96
N PHE A 1062 10.30 -10.81 -24.71
CA PHE A 1062 9.64 -11.24 -23.50
C PHE A 1062 10.53 -11.16 -22.27
N LEU A 1063 11.81 -11.54 -22.39
CA LEU A 1063 12.75 -11.34 -21.29
C LEU A 1063 12.93 -9.85 -21.04
N GLY A 1064 12.99 -9.02 -22.08
CA GLY A 1064 13.03 -7.56 -21.97
C GLY A 1064 11.83 -6.97 -21.23
N VAL A 1065 10.61 -7.23 -21.70
CA VAL A 1065 9.36 -6.78 -21.08
C VAL A 1065 9.27 -7.22 -19.62
N GLN A 1066 9.70 -8.44 -19.32
CA GLN A 1066 9.74 -8.95 -17.95
C GLN A 1066 10.70 -8.16 -17.05
N ASN A 1067 11.92 -7.88 -17.51
CA ASN A 1067 12.88 -7.08 -16.75
C ASN A 1067 12.32 -5.68 -16.47
N CYS A 1068 11.73 -5.05 -17.50
CA CYS A 1068 11.07 -3.76 -17.40
C CYS A 1068 9.91 -3.76 -16.38
N SER A 1069 9.01 -4.75 -16.46
CA SER A 1069 7.82 -4.79 -15.61
C SER A 1069 8.13 -5.18 -14.15
N SER A 1070 9.20 -5.95 -13.93
CA SER A 1070 9.62 -6.39 -12.58
C SER A 1070 10.26 -5.27 -11.75
N VAL A 1071 10.92 -4.30 -12.40
CA VAL A 1071 11.61 -3.19 -11.72
C VAL A 1071 10.66 -2.07 -11.32
N GLN A 1072 9.55 -1.86 -12.06
CA GLN A 1072 8.58 -0.78 -11.81
C GLN A 1072 8.07 -0.73 -10.34
N PRO A 1073 7.63 -1.84 -9.71
CA PRO A 1073 7.22 -1.85 -8.30
C PRO A 1073 8.30 -1.39 -7.32
N VAL A 1074 9.55 -1.81 -7.56
CA VAL A 1074 10.67 -1.54 -6.65
C VAL A 1074 11.02 -0.05 -6.70
N VAL A 1075 11.05 0.53 -7.89
CA VAL A 1075 11.28 1.96 -8.08
C VAL A 1075 10.15 2.80 -7.51
N ALA A 1076 8.90 2.36 -7.64
CA ALA A 1076 7.75 3.09 -7.10
C ALA A 1076 7.82 3.24 -5.57
N VAL A 1077 8.24 2.18 -4.85
CA VAL A 1077 8.45 2.20 -3.40
C VAL A 1077 9.64 3.07 -2.99
N GLU A 1078 10.78 2.97 -3.69
CA GLU A 1078 11.95 3.81 -3.37
C GLU A 1078 11.72 5.29 -3.73
N ARG A 1079 10.85 5.60 -4.69
CA ARG A 1079 10.49 6.97 -5.08
C ARG A 1079 9.85 7.75 -3.94
N THR A 1080 8.97 7.14 -3.14
CA THR A 1080 8.33 7.82 -2.00
C THR A 1080 9.37 8.16 -0.93
N VAL A 1081 10.34 7.26 -0.70
CA VAL A 1081 11.47 7.51 0.20
C VAL A 1081 12.36 8.63 -0.34
N PHE A 1082 12.66 8.61 -1.65
CA PHE A 1082 13.46 9.64 -2.32
C PHE A 1082 12.85 11.04 -2.15
N TYR A 1083 11.52 11.20 -2.26
CA TYR A 1083 10.90 12.51 -2.05
C TYR A 1083 11.10 13.06 -0.64
N ARG A 1084 11.02 12.20 0.38
CA ARG A 1084 11.31 12.57 1.77
C ARG A 1084 12.78 12.95 1.97
N GLU A 1085 13.71 12.11 1.50
CA GLU A 1085 15.16 12.32 1.65
C GLU A 1085 15.63 13.58 0.89
N ARG A 1086 15.02 13.88 -0.27
CA ARG A 1086 15.25 15.11 -1.02
C ARG A 1086 14.69 16.33 -0.29
N ALA A 1087 13.50 16.24 0.29
CA ALA A 1087 12.91 17.32 1.08
C ALA A 1087 13.74 17.65 2.33
N ALA A 1088 14.41 16.64 2.92
CA ALA A 1088 15.35 16.79 4.03
C ALA A 1088 16.76 17.26 3.62
N GLY A 1089 17.00 17.57 2.34
CA GLY A 1089 18.28 18.11 1.87
C GLY A 1089 19.46 17.13 1.95
N MET A 1090 19.22 15.81 1.97
CA MET A 1090 20.28 14.81 2.14
C MET A 1090 21.23 14.72 0.93
N TYR A 1091 20.70 14.86 -0.28
CA TYR A 1091 21.45 14.77 -1.53
C TYR A 1091 20.66 15.39 -2.69
N SER A 1092 21.34 15.63 -3.81
CA SER A 1092 20.70 16.07 -5.07
C SER A 1092 20.07 14.91 -5.86
N ALA A 1093 19.21 15.19 -6.85
CA ALA A 1093 18.50 14.13 -7.57
C ALA A 1093 19.43 13.18 -8.38
N LEU A 1094 20.57 13.69 -8.86
CA LEU A 1094 21.48 12.94 -9.74
C LEU A 1094 22.22 11.78 -9.03
N PRO A 1095 22.79 11.95 -7.81
CA PRO A 1095 23.38 10.85 -7.05
C PRO A 1095 22.44 9.67 -6.77
N TYR A 1096 21.16 9.95 -6.51
CA TYR A 1096 20.15 8.91 -6.35
C TYR A 1096 19.95 8.15 -7.66
N ALA A 1097 19.76 8.87 -8.78
CA ALA A 1097 19.61 8.25 -10.10
C ALA A 1097 20.85 7.42 -10.49
N PHE A 1098 22.06 7.92 -10.18
CA PHE A 1098 23.31 7.19 -10.39
C PHE A 1098 23.35 5.89 -9.60
N GLY A 1099 23.07 5.93 -8.28
CA GLY A 1099 23.05 4.73 -7.44
C GLY A 1099 22.01 3.70 -7.90
N GLN A 1100 20.86 4.17 -8.37
CA GLN A 1100 19.77 3.33 -8.88
C GLN A 1100 20.11 2.66 -10.23
N VAL A 1101 20.84 3.35 -11.12
CA VAL A 1101 21.27 2.78 -12.41
C VAL A 1101 22.42 1.78 -12.23
N ILE A 1102 23.43 2.15 -11.43
CA ILE A 1102 24.63 1.34 -11.26
C ILE A 1102 24.36 0.04 -10.51
N VAL A 1103 23.41 0.01 -9.56
CA VAL A 1103 23.10 -1.21 -8.81
C VAL A 1103 22.56 -2.34 -9.70
N GLU A 1104 21.86 -2.01 -10.80
CA GLU A 1104 21.29 -3.03 -11.70
C GLU A 1104 22.36 -3.73 -12.57
N ILE A 1105 23.43 -3.04 -12.93
CA ILE A 1105 24.46 -3.51 -13.87
C ILE A 1105 24.98 -4.92 -13.52
N PRO A 1106 25.47 -5.19 -12.29
CA PRO A 1106 25.95 -6.53 -11.92
C PRO A 1106 24.86 -7.61 -11.93
N TYR A 1107 23.65 -7.30 -11.46
CA TYR A 1107 22.56 -8.29 -11.39
C TYR A 1107 22.07 -8.67 -12.80
N VAL A 1108 21.95 -7.68 -13.69
CA VAL A 1108 21.59 -7.89 -15.09
C VAL A 1108 22.67 -8.67 -15.82
N PHE A 1109 23.96 -8.41 -15.54
CA PHE A 1109 25.07 -9.15 -16.13
C PHE A 1109 25.02 -10.63 -15.75
N VAL A 1110 24.87 -10.93 -14.46
CA VAL A 1110 24.73 -12.31 -13.97
C VAL A 1110 23.51 -12.98 -14.60
N GLN A 1111 22.37 -12.29 -14.66
CA GLN A 1111 21.16 -12.78 -15.31
C GLN A 1111 21.40 -13.12 -16.80
N ALA A 1112 22.04 -12.21 -17.55
CA ALA A 1112 22.35 -12.40 -18.96
C ALA A 1112 23.35 -13.54 -19.20
N ALA A 1113 24.36 -13.69 -18.33
CA ALA A 1113 25.33 -14.78 -18.41
C ALA A 1113 24.68 -16.14 -18.23
N PHE A 1114 23.85 -16.32 -17.20
CA PHE A 1114 23.14 -17.58 -16.96
C PHE A 1114 22.15 -17.90 -18.09
N TYR A 1115 21.35 -16.92 -18.49
CA TYR A 1115 20.44 -17.10 -19.63
C TYR A 1115 21.21 -17.49 -20.89
N GLY A 1116 22.27 -16.74 -21.21
CA GLY A 1116 23.03 -16.91 -22.42
C GLY A 1116 23.75 -18.24 -22.49
N ILE A 1117 24.43 -18.67 -21.42
CA ILE A 1117 25.12 -19.98 -21.40
C ILE A 1117 24.14 -21.13 -21.65
N ILE A 1118 22.98 -21.14 -20.97
CA ILE A 1118 21.99 -22.20 -21.07
C ILE A 1118 21.38 -22.22 -22.48
N VAL A 1119 20.88 -21.07 -22.95
CA VAL A 1119 20.17 -20.98 -24.22
C VAL A 1119 21.12 -21.21 -25.40
N TYR A 1120 22.33 -20.64 -25.36
CA TYR A 1120 23.32 -20.82 -26.43
C TYR A 1120 23.70 -22.29 -26.61
N ALA A 1121 23.91 -23.00 -25.50
CA ALA A 1121 24.22 -24.42 -25.49
C ALA A 1121 23.07 -25.28 -26.02
N MET A 1122 21.83 -25.02 -25.58
CA MET A 1122 20.67 -25.86 -25.89
C MET A 1122 20.08 -25.61 -27.29
N ILE A 1123 20.08 -24.35 -27.76
CA ILE A 1123 19.69 -24.03 -29.14
C ILE A 1123 20.74 -24.57 -30.13
N GLY A 1124 21.99 -24.71 -29.70
CA GLY A 1124 23.05 -25.31 -30.50
C GLY A 1124 23.67 -24.34 -31.50
N PHE A 1125 23.88 -23.08 -31.09
CA PHE A 1125 24.67 -22.12 -31.88
C PHE A 1125 26.13 -22.58 -32.01
N GLU A 1126 26.86 -22.01 -32.96
CA GLU A 1126 28.24 -22.38 -33.25
C GLU A 1126 29.20 -21.92 -32.13
N TRP A 1127 29.84 -22.87 -31.45
CA TRP A 1127 30.76 -22.58 -30.34
C TRP A 1127 32.09 -22.00 -30.82
N THR A 1128 32.10 -20.70 -31.10
CA THR A 1128 33.31 -19.89 -31.23
C THR A 1128 33.34 -18.82 -30.13
N VAL A 1129 34.55 -18.46 -29.67
CA VAL A 1129 34.74 -17.46 -28.62
C VAL A 1129 34.10 -16.13 -29.02
N ALA A 1130 34.32 -15.69 -30.26
CA ALA A 1130 33.77 -14.44 -30.78
C ALA A 1130 32.23 -14.44 -30.82
N LYS A 1131 31.59 -15.45 -31.43
CA LYS A 1131 30.12 -15.49 -31.57
C LYS A 1131 29.41 -15.59 -30.22
N PHE A 1132 29.98 -16.32 -29.25
CA PHE A 1132 29.45 -16.41 -27.90
C PHE A 1132 29.52 -15.07 -27.14
N PHE A 1133 30.66 -14.38 -27.17
CA PHE A 1133 30.80 -13.10 -26.49
C PHE A 1133 29.94 -12.00 -27.14
N TRP A 1134 29.78 -12.01 -28.46
CA TRP A 1134 28.82 -11.12 -29.14
C TRP A 1134 27.38 -11.37 -28.71
N TYR A 1135 26.96 -12.64 -28.68
CA TYR A 1135 25.63 -13.00 -28.18
C TYR A 1135 25.40 -12.52 -26.74
N LEU A 1136 26.36 -12.79 -25.85
CA LEU A 1136 26.30 -12.36 -24.45
C LEU A 1136 26.27 -10.83 -24.31
N PHE A 1137 27.11 -10.12 -25.06
CA PHE A 1137 27.17 -8.66 -25.07
C PHE A 1137 25.83 -8.06 -25.49
N ILE A 1138 25.26 -8.50 -26.62
CA ILE A 1138 24.00 -7.97 -27.14
C ILE A 1138 22.86 -8.29 -26.17
N MET A 1139 22.78 -9.51 -25.65
CA MET A 1139 21.75 -9.87 -24.66
C MET A 1139 21.89 -9.07 -23.36
N TYR A 1140 23.11 -8.81 -22.88
CA TYR A 1140 23.33 -8.01 -21.69
C TYR A 1140 22.82 -6.57 -21.85
N PHE A 1141 23.20 -5.87 -22.93
CA PHE A 1141 22.72 -4.52 -23.20
C PHE A 1141 21.21 -4.48 -23.46
N THR A 1142 20.66 -5.55 -24.03
CA THR A 1142 19.22 -5.71 -24.20
C THR A 1142 18.49 -5.65 -22.87
N LEU A 1143 18.92 -6.47 -21.90
CA LEU A 1143 18.28 -6.49 -20.59
C LEU A 1143 18.48 -5.17 -19.84
N LEU A 1144 19.61 -4.49 -20.04
CA LEU A 1144 19.87 -3.18 -19.45
C LEU A 1144 18.90 -2.11 -19.95
N TYR A 1145 18.76 -1.92 -21.27
CA TYR A 1145 17.90 -0.85 -21.77
C TYR A 1145 16.43 -1.07 -21.42
N PHE A 1146 15.96 -2.33 -21.39
CA PHE A 1146 14.60 -2.65 -20.92
C PHE A 1146 14.41 -2.34 -19.43
N THR A 1147 15.42 -2.63 -18.59
CA THR A 1147 15.39 -2.31 -17.16
C THR A 1147 15.32 -0.78 -16.96
N PHE A 1148 16.17 -0.02 -17.64
CA PHE A 1148 16.18 1.45 -17.55
C PHE A 1148 14.91 2.08 -18.11
N TYR A 1149 14.35 1.52 -19.18
CA TYR A 1149 13.04 1.94 -19.67
C TYR A 1149 11.95 1.78 -18.61
N GLY A 1150 12.00 0.70 -17.82
CA GLY A 1150 11.08 0.47 -16.70
C GLY A 1150 11.21 1.54 -15.62
N MET A 1151 12.44 1.89 -15.25
CA MET A 1151 12.71 2.97 -14.29
C MET A 1151 12.21 4.32 -14.81
N MET A 1152 12.48 4.63 -16.08
CA MET A 1152 12.05 5.86 -16.73
C MET A 1152 10.52 6.00 -16.72
N THR A 1153 9.79 4.93 -17.04
CA THR A 1153 8.31 4.95 -17.07
C THR A 1153 7.71 5.29 -15.71
N VAL A 1154 8.32 4.86 -14.60
CA VAL A 1154 7.89 5.23 -13.23
C VAL A 1154 8.27 6.66 -12.88
N ALA A 1155 9.42 7.14 -13.37
CA ALA A 1155 9.88 8.50 -13.11
C ALA A 1155 8.98 9.56 -13.76
N ILE A 1156 8.45 9.30 -14.95
CA ILE A 1156 7.61 10.25 -15.72
C ILE A 1156 6.11 10.11 -15.45
N SER A 1157 5.68 9.09 -14.71
CA SER A 1157 4.26 8.81 -14.47
C SER A 1157 3.86 9.10 -13.02
N PRO A 1158 2.60 9.54 -12.78
CA PRO A 1158 2.13 9.83 -11.44
C PRO A 1158 2.01 8.55 -10.61
N ASN A 1159 1.49 7.47 -11.20
CA ASN A 1159 1.28 6.19 -10.53
C ASN A 1159 1.81 5.03 -11.38
N GLN A 1160 1.97 3.88 -10.74
CA GLN A 1160 2.51 2.70 -11.40
C GLN A 1160 1.58 2.15 -12.50
N ASN A 1161 0.26 2.26 -12.35
CA ASN A 1161 -0.68 1.77 -13.35
C ASN A 1161 -0.50 2.48 -14.70
N VAL A 1162 -0.36 3.82 -14.66
CA VAL A 1162 -0.06 4.63 -15.84
C VAL A 1162 1.32 4.28 -16.39
N ALA A 1163 2.32 4.06 -15.52
CA ALA A 1163 3.66 3.60 -15.94
C ALA A 1163 3.59 2.31 -16.78
N SER A 1164 2.85 1.30 -16.32
CA SER A 1164 2.70 0.03 -17.02
C SER A 1164 1.94 0.17 -18.35
N ILE A 1165 0.91 1.02 -18.42
CA ILE A 1165 0.15 1.26 -19.66
C ILE A 1165 1.02 1.97 -20.71
N VAL A 1166 1.76 3.01 -20.30
CA VAL A 1166 2.73 3.71 -21.17
C VAL A 1166 3.81 2.75 -21.66
N ALA A 1167 4.35 1.92 -20.76
CA ALA A 1167 5.36 0.92 -21.14
C ALA A 1167 4.82 -0.08 -22.18
N ALA A 1168 3.58 -0.58 -21.99
CA ALA A 1168 2.94 -1.50 -22.91
C ALA A 1168 2.74 -0.93 -24.32
N PHE A 1169 2.48 0.39 -24.44
CA PHE A 1169 2.40 1.06 -25.74
C PHE A 1169 3.70 0.93 -26.52
N PHE A 1170 4.82 1.31 -25.92
CA PHE A 1170 6.12 1.25 -26.61
C PHE A 1170 6.56 -0.19 -26.86
N TYR A 1171 6.21 -1.17 -26.02
CA TYR A 1171 6.45 -2.57 -26.35
C TYR A 1171 5.77 -2.98 -27.66
N ALA A 1172 4.53 -2.55 -27.88
CA ALA A 1172 3.82 -2.84 -29.12
C ALA A 1172 4.48 -2.17 -30.34
N VAL A 1173 4.92 -0.92 -30.19
CA VAL A 1173 5.61 -0.19 -31.27
C VAL A 1173 6.99 -0.80 -31.55
N TRP A 1174 7.79 -1.09 -30.52
CA TRP A 1174 9.09 -1.78 -30.68
C TRP A 1174 8.94 -3.17 -31.27
N ASN A 1175 7.86 -3.88 -30.92
CA ASN A 1175 7.56 -5.17 -31.49
C ASN A 1175 7.29 -5.08 -33.00
N LEU A 1176 6.43 -4.13 -33.42
CA LEU A 1176 6.10 -3.92 -34.84
C LEU A 1176 7.34 -3.61 -35.68
N PHE A 1177 8.21 -2.74 -35.18
CA PHE A 1177 9.41 -2.27 -35.87
C PHE A 1177 10.67 -3.07 -35.56
N SER A 1178 10.55 -4.21 -34.88
CA SER A 1178 11.68 -5.08 -34.50
C SER A 1178 12.42 -5.71 -35.69
N GLY A 1179 11.83 -5.74 -36.88
CA GLY A 1179 12.38 -6.41 -38.06
C GLY A 1179 11.94 -7.86 -38.24
N PHE A 1180 11.29 -8.48 -37.24
CA PHE A 1180 10.76 -9.84 -37.35
C PHE A 1180 9.37 -9.89 -38.00
N ILE A 1181 8.44 -9.04 -37.57
CA ILE A 1181 7.07 -9.00 -38.11
C ILE A 1181 7.06 -8.39 -39.50
N VAL A 1182 7.77 -7.26 -39.66
CA VAL A 1182 7.99 -6.58 -40.94
C VAL A 1182 9.49 -6.39 -41.12
N PRO A 1183 10.12 -7.07 -42.09
CA PRO A 1183 11.52 -6.88 -42.40
C PRO A 1183 11.81 -5.45 -42.88
N ARG A 1184 12.99 -4.92 -42.55
CA ARG A 1184 13.39 -3.53 -42.84
C ARG A 1184 13.12 -3.10 -44.30
N PRO A 1185 13.48 -3.89 -45.34
CA PRO A 1185 13.28 -3.47 -46.73
C PRO A 1185 11.79 -3.27 -47.10
N ARG A 1186 10.90 -4.02 -46.44
CA ARG A 1186 9.45 -4.01 -46.68
C ARG A 1186 8.70 -2.95 -45.86
N ILE A 1187 9.36 -2.28 -44.90
CA ILE A 1187 8.77 -1.15 -44.18
C ILE A 1187 8.61 0.02 -45.16
N PRO A 1188 7.42 0.66 -45.23
CA PRO A 1188 7.21 1.84 -46.07
C PRO A 1188 8.20 2.95 -45.76
N ILE A 1189 8.61 3.71 -46.79
CA ILE A 1189 9.71 4.68 -46.71
C ILE A 1189 9.50 5.70 -45.57
N TRP A 1190 8.26 6.16 -45.35
CA TRP A 1190 7.91 7.12 -44.29
C TRP A 1190 8.04 6.58 -42.86
N TRP A 1191 8.13 5.26 -42.66
CA TRP A 1191 8.33 4.63 -41.35
C TRP A 1191 9.71 4.02 -41.14
N ARG A 1192 10.56 3.96 -42.18
CA ARG A 1192 11.92 3.38 -42.09
C ARG A 1192 12.81 4.07 -41.06
N TRP A 1193 12.62 5.36 -40.79
CA TRP A 1193 13.38 6.08 -39.76
C TRP A 1193 13.18 5.49 -38.36
N TYR A 1194 11.97 5.00 -38.05
CA TYR A 1194 11.66 4.47 -36.72
C TYR A 1194 12.33 3.12 -36.48
N TYR A 1195 12.51 2.30 -37.52
CA TYR A 1195 13.30 1.08 -37.43
C TYR A 1195 14.69 1.35 -36.83
N TRP A 1196 15.35 2.43 -37.28
CA TRP A 1196 16.66 2.84 -36.77
C TRP A 1196 16.62 3.44 -35.36
N LEU A 1197 15.47 3.98 -34.94
CA LEU A 1197 15.25 4.44 -33.55
C LEU A 1197 14.91 3.27 -32.60
N CYS A 1198 14.40 2.15 -33.13
CA CYS A 1198 13.92 1.04 -32.33
C CYS A 1198 15.08 0.22 -31.72
N PRO A 1199 15.21 0.12 -30.39
CA PRO A 1199 16.30 -0.61 -29.76
C PRO A 1199 16.23 -2.13 -29.99
N VAL A 1200 15.01 -2.67 -30.15
CA VAL A 1200 14.79 -4.10 -30.42
C VAL A 1200 15.25 -4.47 -31.83
N ALA A 1201 15.11 -3.57 -32.81
CA ALA A 1201 15.60 -3.78 -34.17
C ALA A 1201 17.12 -4.01 -34.21
N TRP A 1202 17.86 -3.16 -33.50
CA TRP A 1202 19.31 -3.31 -33.34
C TRP A 1202 19.71 -4.58 -32.61
N THR A 1203 18.93 -4.97 -31.59
CA THR A 1203 19.16 -6.22 -30.87
C THR A 1203 19.06 -7.42 -31.81
N LEU A 1204 17.99 -7.51 -32.62
CA LEU A 1204 17.79 -8.63 -33.52
C LEU A 1204 18.75 -8.63 -34.70
N TYR A 1205 19.05 -7.45 -35.25
CA TYR A 1205 20.09 -7.30 -36.26
C TYR A 1205 21.42 -7.88 -35.75
N GLY A 1206 21.90 -7.42 -34.58
CA GLY A 1206 23.16 -7.88 -34.02
C GLY A 1206 23.17 -9.38 -33.68
N LEU A 1207 22.09 -9.91 -33.11
CA LEU A 1207 22.01 -11.34 -32.79
C LEU A 1207 22.03 -12.20 -34.06
N VAL A 1208 21.27 -11.85 -35.10
CA VAL A 1208 21.21 -12.64 -36.33
C VAL A 1208 22.50 -12.49 -37.14
N ALA A 1209 22.98 -11.25 -37.32
CA ALA A 1209 24.21 -11.00 -38.07
C ALA A 1209 25.43 -11.68 -37.43
N SER A 1210 25.53 -11.68 -36.09
CA SER A 1210 26.67 -12.29 -35.38
C SER A 1210 26.67 -13.81 -35.43
N GLN A 1211 25.49 -14.46 -35.48
CA GLN A 1211 25.41 -15.92 -35.50
C GLN A 1211 25.42 -16.51 -36.92
N PHE A 1212 24.79 -15.82 -37.88
CA PHE A 1212 24.53 -16.36 -39.22
C PHE A 1212 25.07 -15.51 -40.37
N GLY A 1213 25.49 -14.26 -40.13
CA GLY A 1213 25.86 -13.31 -41.19
C GLY A 1213 27.13 -13.69 -41.97
N ASP A 1214 28.00 -14.51 -41.39
CA ASP A 1214 29.25 -15.00 -41.98
C ASP A 1214 29.09 -16.35 -42.71
N LEU A 1215 27.90 -16.94 -42.71
CA LEU A 1215 27.66 -18.27 -43.26
C LEU A 1215 27.42 -18.25 -44.78
N GLN A 1216 28.22 -19.03 -45.50
CA GLN A 1216 28.13 -19.21 -46.96
C GLN A 1216 27.32 -20.45 -47.38
N THR A 1217 26.64 -21.11 -46.42
CA THR A 1217 25.85 -22.32 -46.69
C THR A 1217 24.65 -22.00 -47.59
N ARG A 1218 24.26 -22.92 -48.49
CA ARG A 1218 23.11 -22.73 -49.39
C ARG A 1218 21.78 -23.01 -48.69
N VAL A 1219 20.81 -22.12 -48.89
CA VAL A 1219 19.45 -22.18 -48.29
C VAL A 1219 18.41 -22.63 -49.32
N SER A 1220 18.61 -22.28 -50.59
CA SER A 1220 17.81 -22.72 -51.73
C SER A 1220 18.72 -22.96 -52.96
N ASN A 1221 18.15 -23.35 -54.11
CA ASN A 1221 18.96 -23.62 -55.31
C ASN A 1221 19.71 -22.37 -55.83
N ASP A 1222 19.29 -21.16 -55.46
CA ASP A 1222 19.77 -19.89 -56.04
C ASP A 1222 20.37 -18.87 -55.03
N GLU A 1223 20.34 -19.11 -53.70
CA GLU A 1223 20.87 -18.15 -52.69
C GLU A 1223 21.60 -18.83 -51.49
N ASN A 1224 22.63 -18.16 -50.96
CA ASN A 1224 23.31 -18.53 -49.69
C ASN A 1224 22.69 -17.79 -48.48
N VAL A 1225 23.06 -18.19 -47.25
CA VAL A 1225 22.52 -17.58 -46.01
C VAL A 1225 22.77 -16.08 -45.96
N GLU A 1226 23.99 -15.62 -46.25
CA GLU A 1226 24.34 -14.19 -46.28
C GLU A 1226 23.47 -13.38 -47.25
N GLN A 1227 23.31 -13.85 -48.49
CA GLN A 1227 22.47 -13.20 -49.51
C GLN A 1227 21.00 -13.18 -49.09
N PHE A 1228 20.50 -14.26 -48.50
CA PHE A 1228 19.13 -14.29 -47.98
C PHE A 1228 18.92 -13.28 -46.85
N LEU A 1229 19.86 -13.17 -45.91
CA LEU A 1229 19.79 -12.19 -44.81
C LEU A 1229 19.87 -10.75 -45.34
N GLY A 1230 20.72 -10.49 -46.34
CA GLY A 1230 20.81 -9.19 -47.00
C GLY A 1230 19.55 -8.83 -47.79
N HIS A 1231 19.01 -9.76 -48.59
CA HIS A 1231 17.85 -9.52 -49.43
C HIS A 1231 16.54 -9.44 -48.63
N TYR A 1232 16.28 -10.40 -47.75
CA TYR A 1232 15.01 -10.48 -47.01
C TYR A 1232 14.97 -9.54 -45.82
N PHE A 1233 16.01 -9.55 -44.97
CA PHE A 1233 16.05 -8.75 -43.73
C PHE A 1233 16.78 -7.42 -43.88
N GLY A 1234 17.65 -7.26 -44.88
CA GLY A 1234 18.52 -6.10 -44.99
C GLY A 1234 19.67 -6.12 -43.99
N PHE A 1235 20.13 -7.30 -43.58
CA PHE A 1235 21.24 -7.45 -42.65
C PHE A 1235 22.56 -7.61 -43.39
N GLU A 1236 23.58 -6.87 -42.96
CA GLU A 1236 24.91 -6.83 -43.53
C GLU A 1236 25.89 -7.16 -42.40
N HIS A 1237 26.78 -8.13 -42.62
CA HIS A 1237 27.70 -8.60 -41.56
C HIS A 1237 28.73 -7.54 -41.16
N ASP A 1238 29.16 -6.71 -42.11
CA ASP A 1238 30.16 -5.63 -41.89
C ASP A 1238 29.73 -4.55 -40.88
N PHE A 1239 28.47 -4.55 -40.47
CA PHE A 1239 27.93 -3.59 -39.51
C PHE A 1239 28.14 -3.98 -38.02
N LEU A 1240 28.61 -5.20 -37.76
CA LEU A 1240 28.99 -5.69 -36.41
C LEU A 1240 30.31 -5.11 -35.93
#